data_AF-A0A524DDI4-F1
#
_entry.id   AF-A0A524DDI4-F1
#
_cell.length_a   1.000
_cell.length_b   1.000
_cell.length_c   1.000
_cell.angle_alpha   90.00
_cell.angle_beta   90.00
_cell.angle_gamma   90.00
#
_symmetry.space_group_name_H-M   'P 1'
#
loop_
_entity.id
_entity.type
_entity.pdbx_description
1 polymer ?
#
loop_
_entity_poly.entity_id
_entity_poly.type
_entity_poly.pdbx_seq_one_letter_code
_entity_poly.pdbx_strand_id
1 'polypeptide(L)'
;MSDSKLKELIIRRLGRDLYYKAKDFPNNNINIITKQNDPLFIRVIFFDNERDFHLIVDEERKEIFHDCPSFLIYSSVDKKICIHFLKLLLLLNESKALDIFKEIDNYEFTSEDFGSQRKSTNFQILANVCFKNDNDIDGLNYLSKAIIDQSQCASIIQKYLKNSMEKNLFIEFFEFLQEGYQNQWGTYFKKYNHLIKQAFQKLINSLDKYSFYNLLRIINSLDGIINKKDFSFLLQHIDKFEEMIHSSDLNKKYFAIYFIKKNYNTLIEISTQFKNIIPKNQLNYLKKLILNYFIEEIENFIVIDKLILMENQFKVLGISENQYKDKFEDYKQEINELEKKVYLKKFAFLKLLMHKYNVKITKVDFRKKRNVYVVNHEPENLKNPTYIYIIKKIGFYGINNSTIKSSDLGINYFIVKELFLDDFSKFPDIFYYKTQFWGDQDYQIKARDGISLLSKSKEYSYNIDKHYTNERVMIIEWDLAKKPIKGSIINAYSSQIIIPDQNSPLFHDLKPFDLCYCIKSPVKIEANIIKTVNVITKSSFKDAIKSVSNGMEFIEGYYPLSLIKSVINKEINPFKANKLVTNNPNRRFIPHYTKFIKEFRKFLFKFIEEEKDYIFDKLKQNVKDRVDQILILLNLSNKLNGMNLPYSQIIEKTIEQNLTITSFKDALIKEIHKYIQNILRESEIGATKIFNLKKMKNTPFIKYSDKILRIRKLEFQNTPIFKSNNYYDLSEIKETYYGAKIANLMGLGKKQTLSLKGYNKFNELAKRLNLEIKLIQK
;
A
#
# COMPACT_ATOMS: atom_id res chain seq x y z
N MET A 1 -2.22 -24.92 10.51
CA MET A 1 -2.63 -23.98 9.45
C MET A 1 -4.08 -24.28 9.18
N SER A 2 -5.04 -23.43 9.58
CA SER A 2 -6.41 -23.57 9.11
C SER A 2 -6.52 -22.80 7.81
N ASP A 3 -6.75 -23.52 6.70
CA ASP A 3 -7.23 -22.87 5.49
C ASP A 3 -8.58 -22.21 5.83
N SER A 4 -8.74 -20.94 5.45
CA SER A 4 -9.96 -20.19 5.77
C SER A 4 -11.16 -20.90 5.15
N LYS A 5 -12.20 -21.20 5.95
CA LYS A 5 -13.43 -21.85 5.44
C LYS A 5 -14.07 -21.02 4.31
N LEU A 6 -13.90 -19.69 4.36
CA LEU A 6 -14.37 -18.76 3.35
C LEU A 6 -13.63 -18.97 2.02
N LYS A 7 -12.29 -19.15 2.05
CA LYS A 7 -11.48 -19.43 0.87
C LYS A 7 -11.98 -20.69 0.16
N GLU A 8 -12.18 -21.78 0.90
CA GLU A 8 -12.65 -23.05 0.32
C GLU A 8 -14.02 -22.88 -0.33
N LEU A 9 -14.93 -22.18 0.36
CA LEU A 9 -16.29 -21.95 -0.13
C LEU A 9 -16.31 -21.09 -1.41
N ILE A 10 -15.53 -19.99 -1.46
CA ILE A 10 -15.40 -19.15 -2.66
C ILE A 10 -14.81 -19.94 -3.81
N ILE A 11 -13.71 -20.69 -3.58
CA ILE A 11 -13.06 -21.46 -4.64
C ILE A 11 -14.00 -22.53 -5.20
N ARG A 12 -14.79 -23.19 -4.34
CA ARG A 12 -15.76 -24.20 -4.77
C ARG A 12 -16.88 -23.62 -5.62
N ARG A 13 -17.41 -22.43 -5.26
CA ARG A 13 -18.56 -21.81 -5.92
C ARG A 13 -18.17 -21.00 -7.16
N LEU A 14 -17.06 -20.26 -7.13
CA LEU A 14 -16.69 -19.26 -8.14
C LEU A 14 -15.35 -19.53 -8.85
N GLY A 15 -14.61 -20.55 -8.41
CA GLY A 15 -13.32 -20.93 -8.99
C GLY A 15 -12.10 -20.22 -8.37
N ARG A 16 -10.91 -20.77 -8.65
CA ARG A 16 -9.64 -20.27 -8.08
C ARG A 16 -9.24 -18.90 -8.61
N ASP A 17 -9.47 -18.65 -9.90
CA ASP A 17 -8.97 -17.42 -10.55
C ASP A 17 -9.61 -16.17 -9.97
N LEU A 18 -10.93 -16.17 -9.75
CA LEU A 18 -11.64 -15.01 -9.19
C LEU A 18 -11.22 -14.73 -7.75
N TYR A 19 -11.02 -15.78 -6.94
CA TYR A 19 -10.51 -15.66 -5.57
C TYR A 19 -9.12 -15.01 -5.52
N TYR A 20 -8.18 -15.47 -6.35
CA TYR A 20 -6.83 -14.90 -6.34
C TYR A 20 -6.81 -13.46 -6.88
N LYS A 21 -7.60 -13.15 -7.92
CA LYS A 21 -7.77 -11.76 -8.38
C LYS A 21 -8.31 -10.84 -7.29
N ALA A 22 -9.33 -11.27 -6.55
CA ALA A 22 -9.86 -10.51 -5.42
C ALA A 22 -8.81 -10.36 -4.32
N LYS A 23 -8.14 -11.45 -3.91
CA LYS A 23 -7.10 -11.41 -2.86
C LYS A 23 -5.97 -10.44 -3.20
N ASP A 24 -5.54 -10.43 -4.46
CA ASP A 24 -4.44 -9.61 -4.96
C ASP A 24 -4.86 -8.16 -5.25
N PHE A 25 -6.15 -7.84 -5.17
CA PHE A 25 -6.63 -6.47 -5.29
C PHE A 25 -6.05 -5.63 -4.13
N PRO A 26 -5.44 -4.46 -4.40
CA PRO A 26 -4.76 -3.68 -3.37
C PRO A 26 -5.73 -3.11 -2.32
N ASN A 27 -5.39 -3.20 -1.03
CA ASN A 27 -6.24 -2.67 0.05
C ASN A 27 -6.31 -1.14 0.06
N ASN A 28 -5.22 -0.48 -0.33
CA ASN A 28 -5.12 0.99 -0.46
C ASN A 28 -6.02 1.56 -1.55
N ASN A 29 -6.52 0.72 -2.46
CA ASN A 29 -7.51 1.10 -3.47
C ASN A 29 -8.95 1.00 -2.95
N ILE A 30 -9.16 0.84 -1.64
CA ILE A 30 -10.47 0.63 -1.03
C ILE A 30 -10.68 1.68 0.05
N ASN A 31 -11.69 2.53 -0.13
CA ASN A 31 -12.05 3.55 0.85
C ASN A 31 -13.37 3.16 1.53
N ILE A 32 -13.31 2.81 2.81
CA ILE A 32 -14.49 2.49 3.63
C ILE A 32 -15.07 3.81 4.14
N ILE A 33 -16.29 4.12 3.70
CA ILE A 33 -17.00 5.37 4.03
C ILE A 33 -17.71 5.24 5.37
N THR A 34 -18.38 4.11 5.58
CA THR A 34 -19.15 3.83 6.79
C THR A 34 -19.16 2.33 7.03
N LYS A 35 -19.07 1.92 8.30
CA LYS A 35 -19.12 0.53 8.71
C LYS A 35 -19.79 0.41 10.08
N GLN A 36 -20.94 -0.26 10.11
CA GLN A 36 -21.61 -0.76 11.31
C GLN A 36 -21.56 -2.29 11.25
N ASN A 37 -21.24 -2.96 12.36
CA ASN A 37 -20.94 -4.40 12.32
C ASN A 37 -22.17 -5.29 12.49
N ASP A 38 -23.16 -4.89 13.30
CA ASP A 38 -24.34 -5.70 13.62
C ASP A 38 -25.61 -4.83 13.75
N PRO A 39 -26.62 -5.01 12.86
CA PRO A 39 -26.48 -5.66 11.55
C PRO A 39 -25.38 -4.98 10.71
N LEU A 40 -24.75 -5.74 9.81
CA LEU A 40 -23.69 -5.21 8.96
C LEU A 40 -24.30 -4.21 7.98
N PHE A 41 -23.85 -2.96 8.10
CA PHE A 41 -24.07 -1.94 7.10
C PHE A 41 -22.73 -1.32 6.72
N ILE A 42 -22.30 -1.52 5.47
CA ILE A 42 -21.00 -1.05 5.00
C ILE A 42 -21.10 -0.37 3.64
N ARG A 43 -20.49 0.82 3.55
CA ARG A 43 -20.38 1.63 2.33
C ARG A 43 -18.91 1.76 1.95
N VAL A 44 -18.57 1.42 0.72
CA VAL A 44 -17.18 1.37 0.25
C VAL A 44 -17.08 1.89 -1.18
N ILE A 45 -15.95 2.52 -1.50
CA ILE A 45 -15.54 2.82 -2.87
C ILE A 45 -14.26 2.05 -3.19
N PHE A 46 -14.26 1.36 -4.32
CA PHE A 46 -13.11 0.67 -4.91
C PHE A 46 -12.57 1.50 -6.07
N PHE A 47 -11.26 1.69 -6.12
CA PHE A 47 -10.57 2.40 -7.21
C PHE A 47 -9.83 1.40 -8.10
N ASP A 48 -10.31 1.21 -9.33
CA ASP A 48 -9.73 0.26 -10.29
C ASP A 48 -9.55 0.91 -11.66
N ASN A 49 -8.30 0.95 -12.14
CA ASN A 49 -7.92 1.43 -13.47
C ASN A 49 -8.60 2.75 -13.90
N GLU A 50 -8.51 3.79 -13.06
CA GLU A 50 -9.06 5.14 -13.30
C GLU A 50 -10.60 5.26 -13.17
N ARG A 51 -11.29 4.19 -12.71
CA ARG A 51 -12.72 4.23 -12.37
C ARG A 51 -12.95 3.93 -10.89
N ASP A 52 -13.95 4.58 -10.31
CA ASP A 52 -14.47 4.31 -8.98
C ASP A 52 -15.73 3.43 -9.05
N PHE A 53 -15.78 2.43 -8.17
CA PHE A 53 -16.92 1.53 -8.01
C PHE A 53 -17.45 1.60 -6.58
N HIS A 54 -18.73 1.92 -6.43
CA HIS A 54 -19.42 2.01 -5.16
C HIS A 54 -20.05 0.67 -4.79
N LEU A 55 -19.74 0.16 -3.60
CA LEU A 55 -20.30 -1.08 -3.05
C LEU A 55 -20.98 -0.78 -1.71
N ILE A 56 -22.21 -1.24 -1.54
CA ILE A 56 -22.95 -1.17 -0.29
C ILE A 56 -23.48 -2.56 0.04
N VAL A 57 -23.24 -3.01 1.27
CA VAL A 57 -23.85 -4.23 1.81
C VAL A 57 -24.71 -3.82 3.01
N ASP A 58 -25.99 -4.11 2.91
CA ASP A 58 -27.01 -3.86 3.93
C ASP A 58 -27.61 -5.20 4.35
N GLU A 59 -27.17 -5.74 5.49
CA GLU A 59 -27.63 -7.03 5.99
C GLU A 59 -29.08 -6.98 6.50
N GLU A 60 -29.52 -5.83 7.03
CA GLU A 60 -30.88 -5.67 7.55
C GLU A 60 -31.91 -5.70 6.42
N ARG A 61 -31.62 -5.02 5.31
CA ARG A 61 -32.46 -5.03 4.11
C ARG A 61 -32.20 -6.22 3.18
N LYS A 62 -31.18 -7.04 3.49
CA LYS A 62 -30.66 -8.09 2.60
C LYS A 62 -30.39 -7.57 1.19
N GLU A 63 -29.70 -6.43 1.09
CA GLU A 63 -29.39 -5.79 -0.19
C GLU A 63 -27.87 -5.68 -0.41
N ILE A 64 -27.39 -5.99 -1.62
CA ILE A 64 -26.04 -5.72 -2.08
C ILE A 64 -26.13 -4.83 -3.31
N PHE A 65 -25.78 -3.55 -3.15
CA PHE A 65 -25.69 -2.60 -4.24
C PHE A 65 -24.25 -2.52 -4.76
N HIS A 66 -24.05 -2.68 -6.06
CA HIS A 66 -22.75 -2.39 -6.68
C HIS A 66 -22.90 -1.91 -8.12
N ASP A 67 -22.09 -0.94 -8.52
CA ASP A 67 -22.08 -0.35 -9.87
C ASP A 67 -21.00 -0.93 -10.80
N CYS A 68 -20.50 -2.13 -10.48
CA CYS A 68 -19.60 -2.86 -11.37
C CYS A 68 -20.38 -3.46 -12.55
N PRO A 69 -19.84 -3.47 -13.79
CA PRO A 69 -20.49 -4.08 -14.96
C PRO A 69 -20.99 -5.52 -14.74
N SER A 70 -20.31 -6.30 -13.90
CA SER A 70 -20.75 -7.65 -13.53
C SER A 70 -22.15 -7.67 -12.90
N PHE A 71 -22.52 -6.66 -12.11
CA PHE A 71 -23.82 -6.56 -11.47
C PHE A 71 -24.93 -6.11 -12.43
N LEU A 72 -24.56 -5.35 -13.47
CA LEU A 72 -25.47 -4.80 -14.47
C LEU A 72 -25.86 -5.80 -15.56
N ILE A 73 -24.90 -6.63 -16.00
CA ILE A 73 -25.03 -7.39 -17.27
C ILE A 73 -25.58 -8.82 -17.04
N TYR A 74 -25.36 -9.40 -15.87
CA TYR A 74 -25.66 -10.82 -15.63
C TYR A 74 -26.88 -11.02 -14.73
N SER A 75 -27.72 -12.01 -15.06
CA SER A 75 -28.93 -12.33 -14.31
C SER A 75 -28.68 -13.23 -13.08
N SER A 76 -27.75 -14.19 -13.17
CA SER A 76 -27.49 -15.14 -12.09
C SER A 76 -26.55 -14.58 -11.01
N VAL A 77 -26.85 -14.86 -9.75
CA VAL A 77 -26.08 -14.39 -8.57
C VAL A 77 -24.58 -14.68 -8.72
N ASP A 78 -24.20 -15.90 -9.09
CA ASP A 78 -22.79 -16.29 -9.24
C ASP A 78 -22.03 -15.47 -10.29
N LYS A 79 -22.71 -14.98 -11.33
CA LYS A 79 -22.10 -14.15 -12.38
C LYS A 79 -22.08 -12.67 -12.00
N LYS A 80 -22.95 -12.24 -11.09
CA LYS A 80 -22.94 -10.89 -10.51
C LYS A 80 -21.77 -10.70 -9.54
N ILE A 81 -21.37 -11.75 -8.80
CA ILE A 81 -20.27 -11.66 -7.84
C ILE A 81 -18.95 -11.28 -8.53
N CYS A 82 -18.45 -10.08 -8.22
CA CYS A 82 -17.23 -9.53 -8.81
C CYS A 82 -16.03 -9.58 -7.84
N ILE A 83 -14.85 -9.21 -8.35
CA ILE A 83 -13.61 -9.14 -7.55
C ILE A 83 -13.72 -8.18 -6.37
N HIS A 84 -14.44 -7.06 -6.50
CA HIS A 84 -14.55 -6.03 -5.46
C HIS A 84 -15.38 -6.53 -4.28
N PHE A 85 -16.52 -7.18 -4.55
CA PHE A 85 -17.35 -7.77 -3.50
C PHE A 85 -16.61 -8.86 -2.74
N LEU A 86 -15.94 -9.79 -3.44
CA LEU A 86 -15.11 -10.80 -2.78
C LEU A 86 -13.99 -10.16 -1.97
N LYS A 87 -13.34 -9.12 -2.50
CA LYS A 87 -12.31 -8.39 -1.76
C LYS A 87 -12.88 -7.75 -0.49
N LEU A 88 -14.08 -7.18 -0.53
CA LEU A 88 -14.74 -6.64 0.66
C LEU A 88 -14.94 -7.75 1.71
N LEU A 89 -15.45 -8.91 1.32
CA LEU A 89 -15.64 -10.04 2.24
C LEU A 89 -14.32 -10.49 2.88
N LEU A 90 -13.22 -10.49 2.11
CA LEU A 90 -11.88 -10.81 2.63
C LEU A 90 -11.34 -9.76 3.62
N LEU A 91 -11.93 -8.56 3.69
CA LEU A 91 -11.60 -7.52 4.68
C LEU A 91 -12.50 -7.54 5.92
N LEU A 92 -13.63 -8.27 5.88
CA LEU A 92 -14.52 -8.42 7.02
C LEU A 92 -14.02 -9.51 7.99
N ASN A 93 -14.61 -9.57 9.18
CA ASN A 93 -14.40 -10.70 10.09
C ASN A 93 -14.82 -12.00 9.38
N GLU A 94 -13.99 -13.04 9.47
CA GLU A 94 -14.21 -14.32 8.77
C GLU A 94 -15.58 -14.93 9.09
N SER A 95 -16.06 -14.82 10.33
CA SER A 95 -17.41 -15.28 10.71
C SER A 95 -18.51 -14.56 9.93
N LYS A 96 -18.53 -13.23 10.00
CA LYS A 96 -19.51 -12.40 9.29
C LYS A 96 -19.44 -12.57 7.77
N ALA A 97 -18.23 -12.64 7.22
CA ALA A 97 -18.01 -12.86 5.79
C ALA A 97 -18.54 -14.23 5.33
N LEU A 98 -18.35 -15.27 6.16
CA LEU A 98 -18.92 -16.60 5.91
C LEU A 98 -20.44 -16.58 5.92
N ASP A 99 -21.05 -15.90 6.88
CA ASP A 99 -22.51 -15.85 7.02
C ASP A 99 -23.15 -15.16 5.81
N ILE A 100 -22.62 -13.99 5.42
CA ILE A 100 -23.07 -13.26 4.21
C ILE A 100 -22.89 -14.11 2.95
N PHE A 101 -21.75 -14.78 2.79
CA PHE A 101 -21.49 -15.56 1.57
C PHE A 101 -22.31 -16.86 1.50
N LYS A 102 -22.69 -17.44 2.65
CA LYS A 102 -23.61 -18.59 2.71
C LYS A 102 -25.04 -18.20 2.36
N GLU A 103 -25.50 -17.06 2.86
CA GLU A 103 -26.85 -16.54 2.60
C GLU A 103 -26.93 -15.68 1.33
N ILE A 104 -25.92 -15.70 0.48
CA ILE A 104 -25.80 -14.76 -0.63
C ILE A 104 -26.97 -14.81 -1.61
N ASP A 105 -27.61 -15.98 -1.74
CA ASP A 105 -28.80 -16.17 -2.59
C ASP A 105 -30.06 -15.49 -2.03
N ASN A 106 -30.05 -15.11 -0.74
CA ASN A 106 -31.13 -14.36 -0.10
C ASN A 106 -30.95 -12.84 -0.23
N TYR A 107 -29.83 -12.36 -0.78
CA TYR A 107 -29.61 -10.94 -1.00
C TYR A 107 -30.14 -10.49 -2.35
N GLU A 108 -30.78 -9.32 -2.36
CA GLU A 108 -31.11 -8.64 -3.61
C GLU A 108 -29.87 -7.89 -4.14
N PHE A 109 -29.48 -8.23 -5.38
CA PHE A 109 -28.34 -7.60 -6.06
C PHE A 109 -28.81 -6.45 -6.94
N THR A 110 -28.64 -5.22 -6.45
CA THR A 110 -29.06 -4.00 -7.13
C THR A 110 -27.88 -3.28 -7.80
N SER A 111 -28.16 -2.58 -8.90
CA SER A 111 -27.19 -1.76 -9.62
C SER A 111 -27.88 -0.63 -10.37
N GLU A 112 -27.26 0.55 -10.39
CA GLU A 112 -27.72 1.71 -11.16
C GLU A 112 -26.53 2.35 -11.85
N ASP A 113 -26.63 2.51 -13.17
CA ASP A 113 -25.44 2.67 -13.99
C ASP A 113 -24.79 4.07 -13.81
N PHE A 114 -25.55 5.17 -13.77
CA PHE A 114 -24.91 6.51 -13.75
C PHE A 114 -25.65 7.64 -13.00
N GLY A 115 -26.79 7.39 -12.34
CA GLY A 115 -27.61 8.43 -11.69
C GLY A 115 -27.84 8.25 -10.18
N SER A 116 -27.19 7.27 -9.55
CA SER A 116 -27.64 6.80 -8.23
C SER A 116 -27.46 7.84 -7.12
N GLN A 117 -28.56 8.16 -6.43
CA GLN A 117 -28.55 8.94 -5.19
C GLN A 117 -27.60 8.33 -4.15
N ARG A 118 -27.38 7.00 -4.19
CA ARG A 118 -26.46 6.29 -3.30
C ARG A 118 -25.01 6.69 -3.52
N LYS A 119 -24.59 6.86 -4.79
CA LYS A 119 -23.23 7.32 -5.14
C LYS A 119 -23.01 8.77 -4.70
N SER A 120 -23.98 9.65 -4.98
CA SER A 120 -23.92 11.06 -4.55
C SER A 120 -23.80 11.16 -3.02
N THR A 121 -24.61 10.38 -2.29
CA THR A 121 -24.56 10.33 -0.82
C THR A 121 -23.19 9.90 -0.31
N ASN A 122 -22.58 8.87 -0.90
CA ASN A 122 -21.24 8.41 -0.53
C ASN A 122 -20.20 9.53 -0.67
N PHE A 123 -20.22 10.27 -1.78
CA PHE A 123 -19.30 11.40 -1.99
C PHE A 123 -19.56 12.57 -1.05
N GLN A 124 -20.81 12.89 -0.73
CA GLN A 124 -21.12 13.94 0.24
C GLN A 124 -20.64 13.59 1.67
N ILE A 125 -20.75 12.32 2.07
CA ILE A 125 -20.21 11.85 3.36
C ILE A 125 -18.69 12.02 3.37
N LEU A 126 -18.00 11.58 2.32
CA LEU A 126 -16.55 11.74 2.19
C LEU A 126 -16.12 13.20 2.22
N ALA A 127 -16.83 14.08 1.50
CA ALA A 127 -16.57 15.51 1.53
C ALA A 127 -16.66 16.09 2.95
N ASN A 128 -17.68 15.72 3.71
CA ASN A 128 -17.85 16.17 5.10
C ASN A 128 -16.70 15.70 6.01
N VAL A 129 -16.26 14.46 5.83
CA VAL A 129 -15.09 13.93 6.57
C VAL A 129 -13.84 14.73 6.23
N CYS A 130 -13.64 15.09 4.95
CA CYS A 130 -12.51 15.91 4.52
C CYS A 130 -12.55 17.33 5.13
N PHE A 131 -13.69 18.02 5.11
CA PHE A 131 -13.82 19.35 5.71
C PHE A 131 -13.61 19.36 7.23
N LYS A 132 -14.05 18.31 7.93
CA LYS A 132 -13.81 18.15 9.38
C LYS A 132 -12.33 17.96 9.72
N ASN A 133 -11.53 17.47 8.76
CA ASN A 133 -10.11 17.18 8.94
C ASN A 133 -9.21 18.23 8.25
N ASP A 134 -9.70 19.44 8.01
CA ASP A 134 -8.99 20.54 7.32
C ASP A 134 -8.39 20.15 5.94
N ASN A 135 -9.00 19.18 5.27
CA ASN A 135 -8.59 18.74 3.94
C ASN A 135 -9.56 19.29 2.89
N ASP A 136 -9.59 20.62 2.81
CA ASP A 136 -10.64 21.37 2.12
C ASP A 136 -10.66 21.10 0.60
N ILE A 137 -9.50 20.95 -0.05
CA ILE A 137 -9.39 20.69 -1.50
C ILE A 137 -9.96 19.29 -1.85
N ASP A 138 -9.59 18.25 -1.09
CA ASP A 138 -10.18 16.90 -1.28
C ASP A 138 -11.70 16.93 -1.02
N GLY A 139 -12.13 17.71 -0.01
CA GLY A 139 -13.55 17.87 0.32
C GLY A 139 -14.35 18.50 -0.82
N LEU A 140 -13.82 19.56 -1.45
CA LEU A 140 -14.43 20.19 -2.62
C LEU A 140 -14.47 19.23 -3.82
N ASN A 141 -13.39 18.50 -4.10
CA ASN A 141 -13.37 17.50 -5.17
C ASN A 141 -14.47 16.43 -4.98
N TYR A 142 -14.63 15.89 -3.77
CA TYR A 142 -15.73 14.96 -3.49
C TYR A 142 -17.11 15.60 -3.65
N LEU A 143 -17.30 16.86 -3.25
CA LEU A 143 -18.57 17.56 -3.52
C LEU A 143 -18.83 17.71 -5.02
N SER A 144 -17.80 18.01 -5.83
CA SER A 144 -17.96 18.06 -7.29
C SER A 144 -18.41 16.72 -7.86
N LYS A 145 -17.75 15.62 -7.45
CA LYS A 145 -18.15 14.24 -7.82
C LYS A 145 -19.55 13.84 -7.35
N ALA A 146 -20.07 14.47 -6.31
CA ALA A 146 -21.42 14.20 -5.82
C ALA A 146 -22.51 14.75 -6.77
N ILE A 147 -22.16 15.61 -7.73
CA ILE A 147 -23.08 16.16 -8.74
C ILE A 147 -23.22 15.16 -9.88
N ILE A 148 -24.14 14.21 -9.70
CA ILE A 148 -24.38 13.11 -10.64
C ILE A 148 -25.60 13.40 -11.52
N ASP A 149 -26.68 13.93 -10.93
CA ASP A 149 -27.89 14.35 -11.63
C ASP A 149 -28.07 15.87 -11.51
N GLN A 150 -28.28 16.52 -12.65
CA GLN A 150 -28.53 17.96 -12.75
C GLN A 150 -29.82 18.37 -12.03
N SER A 151 -30.80 17.49 -11.85
CA SER A 151 -32.09 17.84 -11.22
C SER A 151 -32.02 17.99 -9.69
N GLN A 152 -31.01 17.39 -9.04
CA GLN A 152 -30.88 17.31 -7.58
C GLN A 152 -29.54 17.87 -7.04
N CYS A 153 -28.87 18.76 -7.79
CA CYS A 153 -27.53 19.25 -7.44
C CYS A 153 -27.50 20.61 -6.71
N ALA A 154 -28.64 21.30 -6.56
CA ALA A 154 -28.68 22.69 -6.09
C ALA A 154 -28.07 22.88 -4.68
N SER A 155 -28.33 21.96 -3.75
CA SER A 155 -27.79 21.99 -2.39
C SER A 155 -26.28 21.69 -2.35
N ILE A 156 -25.82 20.78 -3.23
CA ILE A 156 -24.40 20.41 -3.36
C ILE A 156 -23.62 21.59 -3.93
N ILE A 157 -24.12 22.24 -4.99
CA ILE A 157 -23.54 23.46 -5.58
C ILE A 157 -23.44 24.57 -4.52
N GLN A 158 -24.51 24.81 -3.76
CA GLN A 158 -24.50 25.82 -2.69
C GLN A 158 -23.37 25.56 -1.69
N LYS A 159 -23.25 24.32 -1.25
CA LYS A 159 -22.25 23.91 -0.27
C LYS A 159 -20.83 24.04 -0.81
N TYR A 160 -20.61 23.66 -2.07
CA TYR A 160 -19.32 23.85 -2.74
C TYR A 160 -18.92 25.33 -2.74
N LEU A 161 -19.80 26.20 -3.25
CA LEU A 161 -19.52 27.65 -3.40
C LEU A 161 -19.28 28.32 -2.04
N LYS A 162 -20.04 27.97 -1.00
CA LYS A 162 -19.82 28.49 0.36
C LYS A 162 -18.49 28.06 0.95
N ASN A 163 -18.20 26.75 0.94
CA ASN A 163 -16.98 26.21 1.55
C ASN A 163 -15.71 26.75 0.87
N SER A 164 -15.69 26.77 -0.47
CA SER A 164 -14.55 27.34 -1.23
C SER A 164 -14.35 28.83 -0.94
N MET A 165 -15.44 29.59 -0.78
CA MET A 165 -15.39 31.02 -0.41
C MET A 165 -14.89 31.29 1.00
N GLU A 166 -15.35 30.51 1.99
CA GLU A 166 -14.95 30.64 3.39
C GLU A 166 -13.46 30.33 3.56
N LYS A 167 -12.94 29.36 2.79
CA LYS A 167 -11.54 28.92 2.83
C LYS A 167 -10.61 29.69 1.87
N ASN A 168 -11.12 30.68 1.14
CA ASN A 168 -10.40 31.46 0.11
C ASN A 168 -9.74 30.60 -0.99
N LEU A 169 -10.39 29.50 -1.37
CA LEU A 169 -9.96 28.57 -2.43
C LEU A 169 -10.46 29.05 -3.81
N PHE A 170 -9.94 30.19 -4.28
CA PHE A 170 -10.46 30.83 -5.50
C PHE A 170 -10.15 30.06 -6.78
N ILE A 171 -9.06 29.29 -6.83
CA ILE A 171 -8.74 28.46 -8.01
C ILE A 171 -9.85 27.42 -8.20
N GLU A 172 -10.13 26.64 -7.16
CA GLU A 172 -11.18 25.63 -7.13
C GLU A 172 -12.55 26.25 -7.36
N PHE A 173 -12.83 27.43 -6.77
CA PHE A 173 -14.08 28.16 -6.97
C PHE A 173 -14.34 28.48 -8.44
N PHE A 174 -13.37 29.07 -9.14
CA PHE A 174 -13.56 29.48 -10.54
C PHE A 174 -13.49 28.29 -11.51
N GLU A 175 -12.65 27.29 -11.25
CA GLU A 175 -12.64 26.05 -12.05
C GLU A 175 -13.98 25.34 -11.98
N PHE A 176 -14.58 25.24 -10.78
CA PHE A 176 -15.90 24.65 -10.59
C PHE A 176 -17.03 25.42 -11.30
N LEU A 177 -16.97 26.75 -11.30
CA LEU A 177 -17.92 27.56 -12.07
C LEU A 177 -17.77 27.32 -13.57
N GLN A 178 -16.54 27.33 -14.09
CA GLN A 178 -16.27 27.07 -15.50
C GLN A 178 -16.82 25.70 -15.91
N GLU A 179 -16.50 24.66 -15.16
CA GLU A 179 -17.01 23.30 -15.37
C GLU A 179 -18.54 23.28 -15.34
N GLY A 180 -19.16 23.89 -14.33
CA GLY A 180 -20.62 23.93 -14.22
C GLY A 180 -21.29 24.67 -15.38
N TYR A 181 -20.70 25.75 -15.88
CA TYR A 181 -21.21 26.43 -17.07
C TYR A 181 -20.99 25.63 -18.36
N GLN A 182 -19.98 24.77 -18.45
CA GLN A 182 -19.82 23.82 -19.56
C GLN A 182 -20.88 22.70 -19.47
N ASN A 183 -21.20 22.27 -18.25
CA ASN A 183 -22.22 21.26 -17.93
C ASN A 183 -23.65 21.82 -17.77
N GLN A 184 -23.92 23.03 -18.27
CA GLN A 184 -25.26 23.68 -18.27
C GLN A 184 -25.88 23.98 -16.89
N TRP A 185 -25.09 24.06 -15.80
CA TRP A 185 -25.56 24.41 -14.44
C TRP A 185 -25.79 25.91 -14.21
N GLY A 186 -25.73 26.74 -15.26
CA GLY A 186 -25.78 28.20 -15.15
C GLY A 186 -27.03 28.75 -14.47
N THR A 187 -28.17 28.05 -14.57
CA THR A 187 -29.42 28.41 -13.88
C THR A 187 -29.31 28.31 -12.36
N TYR A 188 -28.57 27.34 -11.84
CA TYR A 188 -28.31 27.20 -10.40
C TYR A 188 -27.40 28.30 -9.87
N PHE A 189 -26.40 28.70 -10.67
CA PHE A 189 -25.47 29.78 -10.28
C PHE A 189 -26.14 31.15 -10.18
N LYS A 190 -27.25 31.40 -10.90
CA LYS A 190 -28.02 32.66 -10.78
C LYS A 190 -28.44 32.94 -9.34
N LYS A 191 -28.86 31.92 -8.59
CA LYS A 191 -29.26 32.04 -7.17
C LYS A 191 -28.09 32.46 -6.26
N TYR A 192 -26.86 32.16 -6.67
CA TYR A 192 -25.64 32.43 -5.90
C TYR A 192 -24.77 33.53 -6.52
N ASN A 193 -25.38 34.42 -7.33
CA ASN A 193 -24.68 35.53 -7.95
C ASN A 193 -23.93 36.41 -6.95
N HIS A 194 -24.47 36.60 -5.74
CA HIS A 194 -23.80 37.36 -4.67
C HIS A 194 -22.46 36.74 -4.25
N LEU A 195 -22.38 35.41 -4.11
CA LEU A 195 -21.13 34.71 -3.79
C LEU A 195 -20.10 34.87 -4.90
N ILE A 196 -20.54 34.80 -6.17
CA ILE A 196 -19.63 34.96 -7.32
C ILE A 196 -19.08 36.40 -7.38
N LYS A 197 -19.93 37.41 -7.13
CA LYS A 197 -19.49 38.81 -7.04
C LYS A 197 -18.47 39.01 -5.90
N GLN A 198 -18.76 38.46 -4.72
CA GLN A 198 -17.84 38.48 -3.58
C GLN A 198 -16.52 37.76 -3.89
N ALA A 199 -16.56 36.61 -4.57
CA ALA A 199 -15.37 35.85 -4.97
C ALA A 199 -14.48 36.69 -5.88
N PHE A 200 -15.08 37.35 -6.87
CA PHE A 200 -14.36 38.23 -7.78
C PHE A 200 -13.74 39.41 -7.04
N GLN A 201 -14.49 40.06 -6.13
CA GLN A 201 -13.97 41.17 -5.33
C GLN A 201 -12.80 40.74 -4.43
N LYS A 202 -12.93 39.60 -3.74
CA LYS A 202 -11.85 39.04 -2.93
C LYS A 202 -10.64 38.66 -3.78
N LEU A 203 -10.85 38.05 -4.95
CA LEU A 203 -9.78 37.73 -5.90
C LEU A 203 -8.99 38.98 -6.27
N ILE A 204 -9.65 40.06 -6.73
CA ILE A 204 -8.97 41.30 -7.12
C ILE A 204 -8.15 41.88 -5.94
N ASN A 205 -8.62 41.69 -4.69
CA ASN A 205 -7.89 42.12 -3.48
C ASN A 205 -6.67 41.26 -3.14
N SER A 206 -6.47 40.11 -3.78
CA SER A 206 -5.41 39.16 -3.41
C SER A 206 -4.60 38.62 -4.59
N LEU A 207 -4.62 39.26 -5.75
CA LEU A 207 -3.91 38.81 -6.96
C LEU A 207 -2.39 38.72 -6.78
N ASP A 208 -1.81 39.61 -5.99
CA ASP A 208 -0.39 39.65 -5.61
C ASP A 208 0.05 38.43 -4.80
N LYS A 209 -0.90 37.73 -4.14
CA LYS A 209 -0.61 36.56 -3.30
C LYS A 209 -0.52 35.25 -4.08
N TYR A 210 -0.92 35.26 -5.35
CA TYR A 210 -0.90 34.06 -6.18
C TYR A 210 0.45 33.90 -6.90
N SER A 211 0.87 32.66 -7.13
CA SER A 211 1.89 32.42 -8.15
C SER A 211 1.32 32.79 -9.51
N PHE A 212 2.18 33.26 -10.42
CA PHE A 212 1.74 33.63 -11.77
C PHE A 212 1.02 32.47 -12.49
N TYR A 213 1.46 31.22 -12.28
CA TYR A 213 0.78 30.05 -12.84
C TYR A 213 -0.64 29.86 -12.31
N ASN A 214 -0.85 30.02 -11.00
CA ASN A 214 -2.19 29.93 -10.42
C ASN A 214 -3.10 31.07 -10.89
N LEU A 215 -2.54 32.25 -11.10
CA LEU A 215 -3.27 33.36 -11.71
C LEU A 215 -3.72 33.02 -13.14
N LEU A 216 -2.82 32.47 -13.97
CA LEU A 216 -3.16 32.05 -15.34
C LEU A 216 -4.30 31.04 -15.38
N ARG A 217 -4.32 30.08 -14.43
CA ARG A 217 -5.42 29.11 -14.28
C ARG A 217 -6.73 29.81 -13.96
N ILE A 218 -6.73 30.72 -12.98
CA ILE A 218 -7.92 31.50 -12.62
C ILE A 218 -8.43 32.30 -13.82
N ILE A 219 -7.54 32.97 -14.56
CA ILE A 219 -7.89 33.72 -15.78
C ILE A 219 -8.53 32.79 -16.82
N ASN A 220 -7.93 31.63 -17.08
CA ASN A 220 -8.47 30.64 -18.02
C ASN A 220 -9.88 30.14 -17.60
N SER A 221 -10.13 30.01 -16.29
CA SER A 221 -11.46 29.68 -15.79
C SER A 221 -12.45 30.82 -15.95
N LEU A 222 -12.03 32.05 -15.67
CA LEU A 222 -12.84 33.25 -15.89
C LEU A 222 -13.24 33.41 -17.36
N ASP A 223 -12.34 33.19 -18.31
CA ASP A 223 -12.65 33.25 -19.74
C ASP A 223 -13.83 32.33 -20.13
N GLY A 224 -13.90 31.14 -19.53
CA GLY A 224 -15.00 30.20 -19.75
C GLY A 224 -16.33 30.62 -19.11
N ILE A 225 -16.29 31.54 -18.15
CA ILE A 225 -17.45 32.05 -17.40
C ILE A 225 -17.99 33.35 -18.00
N ILE A 226 -17.11 34.23 -18.48
CA ILE A 226 -17.46 35.63 -18.77
C ILE A 226 -18.55 35.76 -19.83
N ASN A 227 -18.49 34.96 -20.89
CA ASN A 227 -19.49 34.98 -21.96
C ASN A 227 -20.87 34.46 -21.56
N LYS A 228 -21.02 33.94 -20.32
CA LYS A 228 -22.23 33.23 -19.86
C LYS A 228 -22.92 33.90 -18.67
N LYS A 229 -22.38 35.02 -18.17
CA LYS A 229 -22.86 35.70 -16.96
C LYS A 229 -22.83 37.22 -17.14
N ASP A 230 -23.77 37.91 -16.49
CA ASP A 230 -23.75 39.36 -16.38
C ASP A 230 -22.64 39.85 -15.43
N PHE A 231 -21.77 40.72 -15.95
CA PHE A 231 -20.66 41.36 -15.25
C PHE A 231 -20.88 42.86 -15.01
N SER A 232 -22.11 43.35 -15.06
CA SER A 232 -22.48 44.73 -14.69
C SER A 232 -21.90 45.19 -13.34
N PHE A 233 -21.70 44.27 -12.39
CA PHE A 233 -21.07 44.57 -11.10
C PHE A 233 -19.61 45.03 -11.19
N LEU A 234 -18.92 44.85 -12.32
CA LEU A 234 -17.55 45.31 -12.51
C LEU A 234 -17.43 46.84 -12.56
N LEU A 235 -18.55 47.55 -12.79
CA LEU A 235 -18.61 49.01 -12.71
C LEU A 235 -18.01 49.55 -11.41
N GLN A 236 -18.27 48.89 -10.29
CA GLN A 236 -17.78 49.30 -8.97
C GLN A 236 -16.26 49.07 -8.78
N HIS A 237 -15.57 48.53 -9.79
CA HIS A 237 -14.15 48.17 -9.72
C HIS A 237 -13.29 48.88 -10.77
N ILE A 238 -13.84 49.87 -11.50
CA ILE A 238 -13.11 50.59 -12.56
C ILE A 238 -11.83 51.25 -12.03
N ASP A 239 -11.94 52.06 -10.97
CA ASP A 239 -10.78 52.73 -10.35
C ASP A 239 -9.69 51.74 -9.94
N LYS A 240 -10.12 50.55 -9.50
CA LYS A 240 -9.21 49.49 -9.09
C LYS A 240 -8.52 48.82 -10.27
N PHE A 241 -9.22 48.64 -11.39
CA PHE A 241 -8.60 48.18 -12.63
C PHE A 241 -7.57 49.19 -13.14
N GLU A 242 -7.89 50.48 -13.07
CA GLU A 242 -6.95 51.56 -13.41
C GLU A 242 -5.69 51.52 -12.53
N GLU A 243 -5.86 51.43 -11.20
CA GLU A 243 -4.74 51.26 -10.26
C GLU A 243 -3.87 50.04 -10.63
N MET A 244 -4.50 48.91 -10.95
CA MET A 244 -3.80 47.67 -11.30
C MET A 244 -3.03 47.76 -12.62
N ILE A 245 -3.55 48.49 -13.63
CA ILE A 245 -2.83 48.74 -14.89
C ILE A 245 -1.50 49.47 -14.62
N HIS A 246 -1.49 50.36 -13.63
CA HIS A 246 -0.33 51.16 -13.24
C HIS A 246 0.55 50.52 -12.16
N SER A 247 0.09 49.44 -11.52
CA SER A 247 0.82 48.68 -10.49
C SER A 247 2.20 48.22 -10.95
N SER A 248 3.17 48.16 -10.03
CA SER A 248 4.47 47.51 -10.26
C SER A 248 4.40 45.98 -10.18
N ASP A 249 3.40 45.44 -9.47
CA ASP A 249 3.14 44.01 -9.37
C ASP A 249 2.67 43.42 -10.71
N LEU A 250 3.39 42.39 -11.18
CA LEU A 250 3.13 41.75 -12.47
C LEU A 250 1.75 41.09 -12.51
N ASN A 251 1.33 40.39 -11.45
CA ASN A 251 0.07 39.68 -11.41
C ASN A 251 -1.11 40.64 -11.57
N LYS A 252 -1.10 41.74 -10.81
CA LYS A 252 -2.13 42.79 -10.87
C LYS A 252 -2.19 43.41 -12.26
N LYS A 253 -1.04 43.84 -12.80
CA LYS A 253 -0.97 44.46 -14.12
C LYS A 253 -1.42 43.52 -15.23
N TYR A 254 -0.94 42.28 -15.19
CA TYR A 254 -1.27 41.25 -16.18
C TYR A 254 -2.76 40.96 -16.19
N PHE A 255 -3.34 40.68 -15.01
CA PHE A 255 -4.76 40.38 -14.87
C PHE A 255 -5.62 41.53 -15.42
N ALA A 256 -5.37 42.77 -15.01
CA ALA A 256 -6.16 43.92 -15.46
C ALA A 256 -6.10 44.12 -16.97
N ILE A 257 -4.90 44.19 -17.54
CA ILE A 257 -4.71 44.43 -18.98
C ILE A 257 -5.28 43.28 -19.81
N TYR A 258 -5.01 42.03 -19.43
CA TYR A 258 -5.55 40.85 -20.12
C TYR A 258 -7.08 40.83 -20.08
N PHE A 259 -7.65 40.95 -18.87
CA PHE A 259 -9.09 40.84 -18.65
C PHE A 259 -9.86 41.90 -19.45
N ILE A 260 -9.38 43.15 -19.45
CA ILE A 260 -10.01 44.25 -20.20
C ILE A 260 -9.85 44.04 -21.71
N LYS A 261 -8.67 43.62 -22.18
CA LYS A 261 -8.47 43.35 -23.62
C LYS A 261 -9.34 42.22 -24.13
N LYS A 262 -9.44 41.13 -23.37
CA LYS A 262 -10.25 39.96 -23.73
C LYS A 262 -11.73 40.31 -23.88
N ASN A 263 -12.23 41.12 -22.95
CA ASN A 263 -13.66 41.41 -22.79
C ASN A 263 -14.04 42.84 -23.20
N TYR A 264 -13.24 43.45 -24.07
CA TYR A 264 -13.31 44.87 -24.40
C TYR A 264 -14.71 45.34 -24.83
N ASN A 265 -15.35 44.61 -25.75
CA ASN A 265 -16.67 44.99 -26.26
C ASN A 265 -17.72 45.00 -25.15
N THR A 266 -17.79 43.90 -24.37
CA THR A 266 -18.73 43.76 -23.26
C THR A 266 -18.50 44.81 -22.16
N LEU A 267 -17.25 45.12 -21.86
CA LEU A 267 -16.93 46.10 -20.81
C LEU A 267 -17.27 47.53 -21.22
N ILE A 268 -17.14 47.88 -22.51
CA ILE A 268 -17.53 49.21 -23.02
C ILE A 268 -19.05 49.38 -23.05
N GLU A 269 -19.79 48.32 -23.37
CA GLU A 269 -21.26 48.32 -23.25
C GLU A 269 -21.70 48.57 -21.80
N ILE A 270 -20.96 48.02 -20.84
CA ILE A 270 -21.21 48.24 -19.41
C ILE A 270 -20.83 49.67 -18.98
N SER A 271 -19.65 50.16 -19.35
CA SER A 271 -19.23 51.55 -19.13
C SER A 271 -18.21 52.02 -20.16
N THR A 272 -18.46 53.23 -20.69
CA THR A 272 -17.56 53.92 -21.61
C THR A 272 -16.21 54.26 -20.99
N GLN A 273 -16.06 54.23 -19.65
CA GLN A 273 -14.78 54.47 -18.98
C GLN A 273 -13.73 53.38 -19.25
N PHE A 274 -14.14 52.17 -19.63
CA PHE A 274 -13.19 51.14 -20.10
C PHE A 274 -12.60 51.47 -21.48
N LYS A 275 -13.18 52.41 -22.21
CA LYS A 275 -12.65 52.87 -23.49
C LYS A 275 -11.32 53.59 -23.25
N ASN A 276 -10.26 53.11 -23.89
CA ASN A 276 -8.91 53.65 -23.77
C ASN A 276 -8.30 53.62 -22.35
N ILE A 277 -8.89 52.88 -21.39
CA ILE A 277 -8.36 52.74 -20.02
C ILE A 277 -6.96 52.10 -19.97
N ILE A 278 -6.56 51.38 -21.03
CA ILE A 278 -5.21 50.80 -21.15
C ILE A 278 -4.35 51.71 -22.02
N PRO A 279 -3.40 52.46 -21.42
CA PRO A 279 -2.44 53.24 -22.19
C PRO A 279 -1.56 52.35 -23.07
N LYS A 280 -1.28 52.79 -24.31
CA LYS A 280 -0.47 52.03 -25.28
C LYS A 280 0.95 51.71 -24.75
N ASN A 281 1.54 52.62 -23.96
CA ASN A 281 2.83 52.41 -23.30
C ASN A 281 2.77 51.28 -22.25
N GLN A 282 1.73 51.21 -21.42
CA GLN A 282 1.55 50.14 -20.43
C GLN A 282 1.35 48.78 -21.11
N LEU A 283 0.56 48.73 -22.18
CA LEU A 283 0.37 47.50 -22.96
C LEU A 283 1.68 47.03 -23.59
N ASN A 284 2.44 47.92 -24.23
CA ASN A 284 3.72 47.56 -24.85
C ASN A 284 4.77 47.14 -23.81
N TYR A 285 4.79 47.81 -22.65
CA TYR A 285 5.63 47.42 -21.52
C TYR A 285 5.28 46.01 -21.03
N LEU A 286 4.00 45.71 -20.80
CA LEU A 286 3.56 44.38 -20.37
C LEU A 286 3.92 43.31 -21.41
N LYS A 287 3.70 43.56 -22.71
CA LYS A 287 4.06 42.62 -23.78
C LYS A 287 5.52 42.22 -23.71
N LYS A 288 6.42 43.20 -23.60
CA LYS A 288 7.86 42.95 -23.51
C LYS A 288 8.21 42.17 -22.25
N LEU A 289 7.64 42.57 -21.10
CA LEU A 289 7.90 41.93 -19.82
C LEU A 289 7.42 40.47 -19.80
N ILE A 290 6.22 40.20 -20.29
CA ILE A 290 5.65 38.84 -20.35
C ILE A 290 6.36 37.96 -21.37
N LEU A 291 6.75 38.52 -22.52
CA LEU A 291 7.53 37.77 -23.51
C LEU A 291 8.90 37.37 -22.93
N ASN A 292 9.59 38.29 -22.26
CA ASN A 292 10.84 37.97 -21.57
C ASN A 292 10.62 36.92 -20.48
N TYR A 293 9.59 37.10 -19.65
CA TYR A 293 9.23 36.14 -18.62
C TYR A 293 8.93 34.74 -19.20
N PHE A 294 8.23 34.65 -20.33
CA PHE A 294 7.98 33.38 -21.01
C PHE A 294 9.26 32.68 -21.50
N ILE A 295 10.19 33.45 -22.06
CA ILE A 295 11.47 32.94 -22.52
C ILE A 295 12.32 32.48 -21.32
N GLU A 296 12.37 33.27 -20.24
CA GLU A 296 13.04 32.88 -18.98
C GLU A 296 12.42 31.61 -18.40
N GLU A 297 11.10 31.43 -18.49
CA GLU A 297 10.41 30.25 -17.98
C GLU A 297 10.72 28.98 -18.81
N ILE A 298 10.92 29.14 -20.12
CA ILE A 298 11.45 28.09 -20.99
C ILE A 298 12.89 27.73 -20.56
N GLU A 299 13.76 28.73 -20.40
CA GLU A 299 15.17 28.53 -20.01
C GLU A 299 15.31 27.88 -18.63
N ASN A 300 14.33 28.12 -17.74
CA ASN A 300 14.27 27.51 -16.41
C ASN A 300 13.51 26.18 -16.36
N PHE A 301 13.09 25.62 -17.51
CA PHE A 301 12.40 24.33 -17.61
C PHE A 301 11.08 24.21 -16.83
N ILE A 302 10.25 25.25 -16.78
CA ILE A 302 8.99 25.22 -16.02
C ILE A 302 7.89 24.40 -16.70
N VAL A 303 6.99 23.82 -15.90
CA VAL A 303 5.76 23.11 -16.31
C VAL A 303 5.14 23.63 -17.60
N ILE A 304 5.10 22.76 -18.62
CA ILE A 304 4.57 23.04 -19.95
C ILE A 304 3.15 23.61 -19.95
N ASP A 305 2.28 23.16 -19.03
CA ASP A 305 0.90 23.67 -18.89
C ASP A 305 0.87 25.19 -18.63
N LYS A 306 1.85 25.73 -17.89
CA LYS A 306 1.97 27.18 -17.65
C LYS A 306 2.22 27.91 -18.96
N LEU A 307 3.16 27.40 -19.77
CA LEU A 307 3.53 27.98 -21.05
C LEU A 307 2.37 27.88 -22.06
N ILE A 308 1.64 26.76 -22.10
CA ILE A 308 0.43 26.61 -22.92
C ILE A 308 -0.62 27.67 -22.52
N LEU A 309 -0.84 27.89 -21.23
CA LEU A 309 -1.77 28.94 -20.78
C LEU A 309 -1.30 30.34 -21.21
N MET A 310 0.00 30.63 -21.10
CA MET A 310 0.56 31.91 -21.55
C MET A 310 0.38 32.10 -23.07
N GLU A 311 0.75 31.09 -23.87
CA GLU A 311 0.58 31.11 -25.34
C GLU A 311 -0.86 31.39 -25.74
N ASN A 312 -1.82 30.67 -25.15
CA ASN A 312 -3.25 30.88 -25.41
C ASN A 312 -3.70 32.33 -25.14
N GLN A 313 -3.05 33.00 -24.18
CA GLN A 313 -3.34 34.36 -23.76
C GLN A 313 -2.59 35.43 -24.58
N PHE A 314 -1.47 35.10 -25.22
CA PHE A 314 -0.66 36.03 -26.03
C PHE A 314 -1.40 36.62 -27.21
N LYS A 315 -2.28 35.83 -27.85
CA LYS A 315 -3.13 36.29 -28.95
C LYS A 315 -4.03 37.46 -28.53
N VAL A 316 -4.56 37.42 -27.31
CA VAL A 316 -5.43 38.48 -26.76
C VAL A 316 -4.66 39.77 -26.50
N LEU A 317 -3.42 39.63 -26.01
CA LEU A 317 -2.53 40.77 -25.80
C LEU A 317 -2.01 41.34 -27.13
N GLY A 318 -1.98 40.53 -28.20
CA GLY A 318 -1.42 40.88 -29.49
C GLY A 318 0.10 40.78 -29.52
N ILE A 319 0.65 39.74 -28.89
CA ILE A 319 2.06 39.32 -29.02
C ILE A 319 2.14 38.42 -30.26
N SER A 320 3.15 38.63 -31.11
CA SER A 320 3.26 37.89 -32.38
C SER A 320 3.88 36.50 -32.16
N GLU A 321 3.31 35.47 -32.81
CA GLU A 321 3.81 34.08 -32.75
C GLU A 321 5.30 33.98 -33.12
N ASN A 322 5.73 34.77 -34.11
CA ASN A 322 7.12 34.78 -34.59
C ASN A 322 8.14 35.15 -33.50
N GLN A 323 7.70 35.70 -32.37
CA GLN A 323 8.59 36.11 -31.27
C GLN A 323 8.92 34.98 -30.29
N TYR A 324 8.13 33.90 -30.26
CA TYR A 324 8.28 32.84 -29.23
C TYR A 324 8.07 31.41 -29.72
N LYS A 325 7.39 31.21 -30.86
CA LYS A 325 6.92 29.88 -31.30
C LYS A 325 8.03 28.87 -31.48
N ASP A 326 9.11 29.25 -32.17
CA ASP A 326 10.24 28.34 -32.41
C ASP A 326 10.86 27.86 -31.09
N LYS A 327 11.16 28.79 -30.17
CA LYS A 327 11.65 28.45 -28.82
C LYS A 327 10.68 27.56 -28.05
N PHE A 328 9.38 27.78 -28.20
CA PHE A 328 8.37 26.96 -27.50
C PHE A 328 8.26 25.56 -28.08
N GLU A 329 8.33 25.40 -29.40
CA GLU A 329 8.34 24.09 -30.05
C GLU A 329 9.64 23.32 -29.74
N ASP A 330 10.80 23.99 -29.73
CA ASP A 330 12.06 23.41 -29.27
C ASP A 330 11.94 22.91 -27.83
N TYR A 331 11.34 23.70 -26.95
CA TYR A 331 11.07 23.31 -25.56
C TYR A 331 10.13 22.10 -25.45
N LYS A 332 9.05 22.05 -26.25
CA LYS A 332 8.14 20.88 -26.29
C LYS A 332 8.89 19.61 -26.70
N GLN A 333 9.77 19.70 -27.70
CA GLN A 333 10.61 18.59 -28.11
C GLN A 333 11.57 18.17 -27.00
N GLU A 334 12.20 19.12 -26.32
CA GLU A 334 13.10 18.84 -25.21
C GLU A 334 12.38 18.16 -24.03
N ILE A 335 11.16 18.58 -23.69
CA ILE A 335 10.35 17.94 -22.65
C ILE A 335 9.95 16.51 -23.03
N ASN A 336 9.59 16.27 -24.29
CA ASN A 336 9.34 14.91 -24.78
C ASN A 336 10.59 14.04 -24.68
N GLU A 337 11.77 14.58 -25.00
CA GLU A 337 13.05 13.88 -24.82
C GLU A 337 13.39 13.62 -23.34
N LEU A 338 13.05 14.56 -22.45
CA LEU A 338 13.16 14.35 -21.00
C LEU A 338 12.22 13.23 -20.52
N GLU A 339 10.98 13.18 -21.01
CA GLU A 339 10.05 12.09 -20.70
C GLU A 339 10.60 10.73 -21.15
N LYS A 340 11.12 10.65 -22.39
CA LYS A 340 11.82 9.46 -22.90
C LYS A 340 12.98 9.05 -21.98
N LYS A 341 13.80 10.00 -21.51
CA LYS A 341 14.90 9.74 -20.56
C LYS A 341 14.39 9.16 -19.23
N VAL A 342 13.25 9.64 -18.72
CA VAL A 342 12.61 9.07 -17.51
C VAL A 342 12.16 7.63 -17.74
N TYR A 343 11.55 7.32 -18.90
CA TYR A 343 11.22 5.94 -19.28
C TYR A 343 12.45 5.05 -19.42
N LEU A 344 13.54 5.54 -20.04
CA LEU A 344 14.80 4.79 -20.15
C LEU A 344 15.39 4.48 -18.76
N LYS A 345 15.34 5.44 -17.82
CA LYS A 345 15.76 5.22 -16.44
C LYS A 345 14.88 4.18 -15.73
N LYS A 346 13.56 4.22 -15.95
CA LYS A 346 12.61 3.20 -15.49
C LYS A 346 12.97 1.82 -16.06
N PHE A 347 13.22 1.72 -17.36
CA PHE A 347 13.57 0.45 -18.01
C PHE A 347 14.90 -0.10 -17.52
N ALA A 348 15.91 0.75 -17.33
CA ALA A 348 17.20 0.35 -16.77
C ALA A 348 17.05 -0.25 -15.37
N PHE A 349 16.18 0.34 -14.53
CA PHE A 349 15.85 -0.20 -13.22
C PHE A 349 15.11 -1.55 -13.30
N LEU A 350 14.12 -1.68 -14.17
CA LEU A 350 13.41 -2.95 -14.36
C LEU A 350 14.36 -4.05 -14.88
N LYS A 351 15.23 -3.74 -15.85
CA LYS A 351 16.25 -4.68 -16.35
C LYS A 351 17.26 -5.07 -15.27
N LEU A 352 17.65 -4.14 -14.41
CA LEU A 352 18.48 -4.44 -13.25
C LEU A 352 17.81 -5.44 -12.29
N LEU A 353 16.52 -5.27 -12.03
CA LEU A 353 15.75 -6.23 -11.23
C LEU A 353 15.66 -7.60 -11.92
N MET A 354 15.45 -7.63 -13.24
CA MET A 354 15.42 -8.88 -14.02
C MET A 354 16.73 -9.66 -13.85
N HIS A 355 17.87 -8.99 -14.05
CA HIS A 355 19.19 -9.60 -13.94
C HIS A 355 19.50 -10.06 -12.51
N LYS A 356 19.25 -9.19 -11.52
CA LYS A 356 19.59 -9.47 -10.10
C LYS A 356 18.77 -10.63 -9.51
N TYR A 357 17.55 -10.84 -10.01
CA TYR A 357 16.61 -11.80 -9.46
C TYR A 357 16.25 -12.94 -10.43
N ASN A 358 17.10 -13.18 -11.44
CA ASN A 358 17.01 -14.30 -12.38
C ASN A 358 15.61 -14.47 -13.00
N VAL A 359 15.02 -13.37 -13.47
CA VAL A 359 13.77 -13.42 -14.24
C VAL A 359 14.08 -14.06 -15.59
N LYS A 360 13.34 -15.12 -15.97
CA LYS A 360 13.56 -15.82 -17.23
C LYS A 360 12.90 -15.07 -18.38
N ILE A 361 13.54 -15.05 -19.54
CA ILE A 361 12.94 -14.57 -20.78
C ILE A 361 12.13 -15.73 -21.37
N THR A 362 10.84 -15.52 -21.59
CA THR A 362 9.92 -16.60 -22.02
C THR A 362 9.07 -16.19 -23.20
N LYS A 363 8.58 -17.16 -23.98
CA LYS A 363 7.50 -16.91 -24.94
C LYS A 363 6.20 -16.65 -24.18
N VAL A 364 5.30 -15.89 -24.79
CA VAL A 364 4.03 -15.52 -24.18
C VAL A 364 2.90 -15.54 -25.21
N ASP A 365 1.75 -16.09 -24.82
CA ASP A 365 0.55 -16.13 -25.68
C ASP A 365 -0.21 -14.81 -25.58
N PHE A 366 -0.08 -13.96 -26.60
CA PHE A 366 -0.77 -12.68 -26.74
C PHE A 366 -2.01 -12.83 -27.65
N ARG A 367 -3.21 -12.71 -27.07
CA ARG A 367 -4.47 -12.75 -27.81
C ARG A 367 -5.14 -11.38 -27.82
N LYS A 368 -5.33 -10.79 -29.00
CA LYS A 368 -5.96 -9.47 -29.14
C LYS A 368 -7.45 -9.54 -28.82
N LYS A 369 -7.93 -8.59 -28.01
CA LYS A 369 -9.34 -8.37 -27.68
C LYS A 369 -9.63 -6.87 -27.71
N ARG A 370 -10.14 -6.37 -28.85
CA ARG A 370 -10.32 -4.92 -29.11
C ARG A 370 -8.97 -4.17 -28.97
N ASN A 371 -8.89 -3.23 -28.03
CA ASN A 371 -7.72 -2.36 -27.80
C ASN A 371 -6.77 -2.90 -26.70
N VAL A 372 -6.99 -4.13 -26.24
CA VAL A 372 -6.17 -4.79 -25.23
C VAL A 372 -5.75 -6.18 -25.68
N TYR A 373 -4.62 -6.66 -25.17
CA TYR A 373 -4.19 -8.04 -25.29
C TYR A 373 -4.50 -8.80 -24.01
N VAL A 374 -5.01 -10.02 -24.14
CA VAL A 374 -5.06 -11.02 -23.07
C VAL A 374 -3.80 -11.86 -23.17
N VAL A 375 -3.13 -12.05 -22.04
CA VAL A 375 -1.75 -12.52 -21.99
C VAL A 375 -1.58 -13.60 -20.94
N ASN A 376 -1.07 -14.76 -21.38
CA ASN A 376 -0.79 -15.91 -20.52
C ASN A 376 0.71 -16.03 -20.29
N HIS A 377 1.12 -15.79 -19.04
CA HIS A 377 2.53 -15.85 -18.63
C HIS A 377 2.95 -17.27 -18.27
N GLU A 378 4.24 -17.57 -18.46
CA GLU A 378 4.82 -18.85 -18.06
C GLU A 378 4.70 -19.10 -16.53
N PRO A 379 4.19 -20.27 -16.09
CA PRO A 379 3.97 -20.56 -14.67
C PRO A 379 5.22 -20.48 -13.80
N GLU A 380 6.40 -20.72 -14.36
CA GLU A 380 7.65 -20.62 -13.62
C GLU A 380 8.01 -19.17 -13.26
N ASN A 381 7.84 -18.24 -14.22
CA ASN A 381 8.05 -16.81 -13.99
C ASN A 381 7.04 -16.24 -12.99
N LEU A 382 5.81 -16.74 -13.00
CA LEU A 382 4.78 -16.37 -12.01
C LEU A 382 5.16 -16.76 -10.57
N LYS A 383 6.10 -17.69 -10.35
CA LYS A 383 6.63 -17.98 -9.00
C LYS A 383 7.64 -16.94 -8.52
N ASN A 384 8.13 -16.07 -9.40
CA ASN A 384 9.10 -15.03 -9.08
C ASN A 384 8.39 -13.70 -8.73
N PRO A 385 8.43 -13.23 -7.46
CA PRO A 385 7.79 -11.97 -7.07
C PRO A 385 8.31 -10.75 -7.84
N THR A 386 9.57 -10.78 -8.27
CA THR A 386 10.17 -9.70 -9.07
C THR A 386 9.55 -9.65 -10.46
N TYR A 387 9.25 -10.79 -11.08
CA TYR A 387 8.55 -10.82 -12.37
C TYR A 387 7.16 -10.19 -12.26
N ILE A 388 6.40 -10.58 -11.23
CA ILE A 388 5.07 -10.00 -10.95
C ILE A 388 5.16 -8.48 -10.77
N TYR A 389 6.20 -8.00 -10.07
CA TYR A 389 6.47 -6.57 -9.95
C TYR A 389 6.67 -5.91 -11.32
N ILE A 390 7.57 -6.45 -12.14
CA ILE A 390 7.93 -5.89 -13.44
C ILE A 390 6.71 -5.79 -14.38
N ILE A 391 5.94 -6.86 -14.54
CA ILE A 391 4.78 -6.86 -15.45
C ILE A 391 3.73 -5.81 -15.00
N LYS A 392 3.49 -5.66 -13.69
CA LYS A 392 2.58 -4.62 -13.16
C LYS A 392 3.07 -3.21 -13.49
N LYS A 393 4.39 -2.99 -13.46
CA LYS A 393 5.01 -1.68 -13.77
C LYS A 393 5.10 -1.37 -15.26
N ILE A 394 4.99 -2.38 -16.11
CA ILE A 394 4.98 -2.20 -17.56
C ILE A 394 3.59 -1.90 -18.10
N GLY A 395 2.52 -2.39 -17.47
CA GLY A 395 1.21 -2.26 -18.08
C GLY A 395 0.17 -3.27 -17.64
N PHE A 396 0.64 -4.47 -17.28
CA PHE A 396 -0.19 -5.66 -17.12
C PHE A 396 -1.09 -5.58 -15.91
N TYR A 397 -2.35 -5.93 -16.13
CA TYR A 397 -3.38 -6.04 -15.11
C TYR A 397 -3.77 -7.51 -14.90
N GLY A 398 -3.71 -8.00 -13.67
CA GLY A 398 -3.90 -9.40 -13.32
C GLY A 398 -2.61 -10.24 -13.46
N ILE A 399 -2.69 -11.51 -13.01
CA ILE A 399 -1.57 -12.46 -13.03
C ILE A 399 -1.85 -13.59 -14.04
N ASN A 400 -2.97 -14.30 -13.88
CA ASN A 400 -3.46 -15.29 -14.85
C ASN A 400 -4.41 -14.61 -15.85
N ASN A 401 -4.22 -14.86 -17.15
CA ASN A 401 -4.93 -14.19 -18.24
C ASN A 401 -4.88 -12.66 -18.07
N SER A 402 -3.67 -12.14 -17.84
CA SER A 402 -3.45 -10.71 -17.60
C SER A 402 -3.83 -9.89 -18.84
N THR A 403 -4.15 -8.62 -18.66
CA THR A 403 -4.52 -7.72 -19.77
C THR A 403 -3.60 -6.52 -19.87
N ILE A 404 -3.34 -6.04 -21.08
CA ILE A 404 -2.51 -4.85 -21.32
C ILE A 404 -2.99 -4.10 -22.57
N LYS A 405 -2.96 -2.76 -22.55
CA LYS A 405 -3.31 -1.91 -23.71
C LYS A 405 -2.20 -1.95 -24.76
N SER A 406 -2.55 -1.87 -26.05
CA SER A 406 -1.56 -1.79 -27.13
C SER A 406 -0.63 -0.58 -27.00
N SER A 407 -1.15 0.54 -26.51
CA SER A 407 -0.36 1.75 -26.25
C SER A 407 0.65 1.57 -25.11
N ASP A 408 0.30 0.85 -24.06
CA ASP A 408 1.22 0.53 -22.96
C ASP A 408 2.36 -0.37 -23.46
N LEU A 409 2.07 -1.33 -24.34
CA LEU A 409 3.10 -2.17 -24.99
C LEU A 409 4.03 -1.34 -25.90
N GLY A 410 3.48 -0.42 -26.70
CA GLY A 410 4.28 0.45 -27.58
C GLY A 410 5.21 1.41 -26.81
N ILE A 411 4.70 2.04 -25.74
CA ILE A 411 5.51 2.92 -24.89
C ILE A 411 6.59 2.10 -24.15
N ASN A 412 6.28 0.90 -23.67
CA ASN A 412 7.24 0.04 -22.96
C ASN A 412 8.00 -0.93 -23.88
N TYR A 413 8.02 -0.69 -25.19
CA TYR A 413 8.52 -1.63 -26.20
C TYR A 413 9.91 -2.19 -25.88
N PHE A 414 10.87 -1.32 -25.52
CA PHE A 414 12.25 -1.74 -25.28
C PHE A 414 12.40 -2.70 -24.10
N ILE A 415 11.68 -2.48 -22.99
CA ILE A 415 11.75 -3.41 -21.84
C ILE A 415 10.94 -4.68 -22.08
N VAL A 416 9.86 -4.60 -22.87
CA VAL A 416 9.05 -5.77 -23.26
C VAL A 416 9.86 -6.73 -24.14
N LYS A 417 10.67 -6.21 -25.08
CA LYS A 417 11.59 -6.99 -25.92
C LYS A 417 12.68 -7.72 -25.13
N GLU A 418 13.03 -7.21 -23.95
CA GLU A 418 13.98 -7.86 -23.03
C GLU A 418 13.31 -8.92 -22.15
N LEU A 419 11.98 -8.87 -22.00
CA LEU A 419 11.22 -9.75 -21.12
C LEU A 419 10.68 -11.00 -21.83
N PHE A 420 10.40 -10.90 -23.13
CA PHE A 420 9.78 -11.96 -23.91
C PHE A 420 10.57 -12.32 -25.17
N LEU A 421 10.41 -13.57 -25.62
CA LEU A 421 11.04 -14.09 -26.84
C LEU A 421 10.28 -13.71 -28.13
N ASP A 422 9.06 -13.20 -27.99
CA ASP A 422 8.18 -12.83 -29.10
C ASP A 422 8.66 -11.59 -29.85
N ASP A 423 8.46 -11.58 -31.17
CA ASP A 423 8.81 -10.45 -32.02
C ASP A 423 7.65 -9.45 -32.11
N PHE A 424 7.69 -8.43 -31.25
CA PHE A 424 6.65 -7.41 -31.15
C PHE A 424 6.56 -6.48 -32.38
N SER A 425 7.56 -6.48 -33.27
CA SER A 425 7.49 -5.69 -34.51
C SER A 425 6.39 -6.18 -35.46
N LYS A 426 5.96 -7.43 -35.31
CA LYS A 426 4.90 -8.05 -36.13
C LYS A 426 3.48 -7.67 -35.72
N PHE A 427 3.32 -6.83 -34.70
CA PHE A 427 2.02 -6.37 -34.21
C PHE A 427 1.80 -4.89 -34.60
N PRO A 428 0.99 -4.61 -35.65
CA PRO A 428 0.91 -3.27 -36.24
C PRO A 428 0.52 -2.16 -35.26
N ASP A 429 -0.41 -2.43 -34.33
CA ASP A 429 -0.84 -1.45 -33.34
C ASP A 429 0.20 -1.19 -32.26
N ILE A 430 0.96 -2.21 -31.84
CA ILE A 430 2.07 -2.02 -30.89
C ILE A 430 3.16 -1.16 -31.55
N PHE A 431 3.51 -1.49 -32.79
CA PHE A 431 4.53 -0.75 -33.54
C PHE A 431 4.10 0.69 -33.83
N TYR A 432 2.83 0.94 -34.17
CA TYR A 432 2.27 2.29 -34.31
C TYR A 432 2.51 3.14 -33.06
N TYR A 433 2.16 2.65 -31.87
CA TYR A 433 2.38 3.38 -30.62
C TYR A 433 3.87 3.49 -30.24
N LYS A 434 4.70 2.51 -30.61
CA LYS A 434 6.16 2.61 -30.47
C LYS A 434 6.68 3.77 -31.30
N THR A 435 6.32 3.85 -32.58
CA THR A 435 6.79 4.91 -33.49
C THR A 435 6.25 6.27 -33.07
N GLN A 436 4.99 6.34 -32.62
CA GLN A 436 4.42 7.60 -32.14
C GLN A 436 5.18 8.18 -30.92
N PHE A 437 5.60 7.34 -29.98
CA PHE A 437 6.28 7.80 -28.77
C PHE A 437 7.81 7.89 -28.92
N TRP A 438 8.44 6.86 -29.51
CA TRP A 438 9.90 6.74 -29.63
C TRP A 438 10.46 7.17 -30.98
N GLY A 439 9.62 7.39 -32.00
CA GLY A 439 10.07 7.56 -33.38
C GLY A 439 10.79 6.33 -33.92
N ASP A 440 11.69 6.56 -34.87
CA ASP A 440 12.50 5.51 -35.51
C ASP A 440 13.71 5.07 -34.68
N GLN A 441 13.90 5.68 -33.50
CA GLN A 441 15.01 5.38 -32.61
C GLN A 441 14.92 3.93 -32.07
N ASP A 442 16.07 3.28 -31.92
CA ASP A 442 16.22 1.96 -31.26
C ASP A 442 17.17 2.11 -30.07
N TYR A 443 16.64 2.00 -28.85
CA TYR A 443 17.39 2.25 -27.63
C TYR A 443 17.82 0.94 -26.98
N GLN A 444 19.11 0.88 -26.58
CA GLN A 444 19.62 -0.23 -25.80
C GLN A 444 19.50 0.07 -24.30
N ILE A 445 18.77 -0.78 -23.56
CA ILE A 445 18.64 -0.64 -22.10
C ILE A 445 19.83 -1.28 -21.40
N LYS A 446 20.57 -0.50 -20.61
CA LYS A 446 21.70 -0.99 -19.81
C LYS A 446 21.30 -1.07 -18.33
N ALA A 447 21.39 -2.25 -17.73
CA ALA A 447 21.02 -2.48 -16.32
C ALA A 447 21.80 -1.58 -15.34
N ARG A 448 23.06 -1.23 -15.66
CA ARG A 448 23.91 -0.39 -14.80
C ARG A 448 23.33 1.01 -14.55
N ASP A 449 22.58 1.54 -15.51
CA ASP A 449 22.02 2.90 -15.42
C ASP A 449 20.88 2.96 -14.39
N GLY A 450 20.29 1.80 -14.04
CA GLY A 450 19.28 1.66 -13.00
C GLY A 450 19.83 1.59 -11.57
N ILE A 451 21.14 1.46 -11.37
CA ILE A 451 21.75 1.29 -10.04
C ILE A 451 21.47 2.48 -9.12
N SER A 452 21.39 3.69 -9.69
CA SER A 452 21.06 4.92 -8.95
C SER A 452 19.70 4.86 -8.23
N LEU A 453 18.76 4.07 -8.73
CA LEU A 453 17.44 3.86 -8.14
C LEU A 453 17.42 2.76 -7.06
N LEU A 454 18.49 1.97 -6.94
CA LEU A 454 18.72 1.04 -5.82
C LEU A 454 19.77 1.54 -4.81
N SER A 455 20.52 2.59 -5.15
CA SER A 455 21.62 3.08 -4.33
C SER A 455 21.11 3.69 -3.02
N LYS A 456 21.89 3.51 -1.95
CA LYS A 456 21.58 4.03 -0.61
C LYS A 456 21.15 5.50 -0.71
N SER A 457 19.97 5.83 -0.20
CA SER A 457 19.71 7.20 0.24
C SER A 457 20.77 7.55 1.27
N LYS A 458 21.32 8.77 1.23
CA LYS A 458 21.98 9.33 2.42
C LYS A 458 20.97 9.15 3.56
N GLU A 459 21.36 8.44 4.62
CA GLU A 459 20.51 8.36 5.81
C GLU A 459 20.48 9.77 6.38
N TYR A 460 19.41 10.51 6.08
CA TYR A 460 19.17 11.82 6.69
C TYR A 460 18.74 11.55 8.12
N SER A 461 19.73 11.36 9.01
CA SER A 461 19.51 11.30 10.45
C SER A 461 19.22 12.70 10.97
N TYR A 462 18.04 13.23 10.64
CA TYR A 462 17.51 14.29 11.48
C TYR A 462 17.10 13.63 12.79
N ASN A 463 17.51 14.16 13.93
CA ASN A 463 16.90 13.79 15.21
C ASN A 463 15.45 14.26 15.15
N ILE A 464 14.55 13.44 14.59
CA ILE A 464 13.13 13.76 14.37
C ILE A 464 12.32 13.66 15.68
N ASP A 465 12.91 14.02 16.81
CA ASP A 465 12.18 14.09 18.05
C ASP A 465 11.42 15.44 18.09
N LYS A 466 10.11 15.35 17.81
CA LYS A 466 9.00 16.28 18.12
C LYS A 466 8.34 17.11 17.01
N HIS A 467 8.88 17.22 15.78
CA HIS A 467 8.32 18.19 14.81
C HIS A 467 7.20 17.70 13.85
N TYR A 468 7.02 16.39 13.64
CA TYR A 468 6.05 15.88 12.65
C TYR A 468 4.88 15.07 13.22
N THR A 469 4.63 15.14 14.54
CA THR A 469 3.41 14.58 15.17
C THR A 469 2.14 15.41 14.90
N ASN A 470 2.16 16.25 13.86
CA ASN A 470 1.05 17.12 13.49
C ASN A 470 0.01 16.32 12.68
N GLU A 471 -1.29 16.51 12.94
CA GLU A 471 -2.42 15.89 12.23
C GLU A 471 -2.40 16.17 10.70
N ARG A 472 -1.61 17.16 10.27
CA ARG A 472 -1.42 17.52 8.86
C ARG A 472 -0.37 16.69 8.11
N VAL A 473 0.32 15.76 8.76
CA VAL A 473 1.41 14.96 8.17
C VAL A 473 1.01 13.50 8.03
N MET A 474 1.41 12.86 6.93
CA MET A 474 1.24 11.44 6.68
C MET A 474 2.55 10.81 6.19
N ILE A 475 2.63 9.48 6.28
CA ILE A 475 3.75 8.71 5.71
C ILE A 475 3.36 8.17 4.34
N ILE A 476 4.21 8.33 3.34
CA ILE A 476 4.01 7.75 2.01
C ILE A 476 5.19 6.87 1.66
N GLU A 477 4.91 5.60 1.33
CA GLU A 477 5.85 4.76 0.59
C GLU A 477 5.67 5.01 -0.91
N TRP A 478 6.74 5.47 -1.56
CA TRP A 478 6.77 5.69 -3.00
C TRP A 478 7.06 4.39 -3.73
N ASP A 479 6.40 4.18 -4.85
CA ASP A 479 6.60 3.03 -5.73
C ASP A 479 6.99 3.52 -7.14
N LEU A 480 7.57 2.64 -7.95
CA LEU A 480 7.85 2.95 -9.35
C LEU A 480 6.52 3.23 -10.08
N ALA A 481 6.46 4.34 -10.81
CA ALA A 481 5.28 4.70 -11.55
C ALA A 481 5.05 3.74 -12.73
N LYS A 482 3.79 3.33 -12.94
CA LYS A 482 3.40 2.55 -14.13
C LYS A 482 3.63 3.39 -15.39
N LYS A 483 3.23 4.65 -15.32
CA LYS A 483 3.52 5.71 -16.30
C LYS A 483 4.13 6.87 -15.51
N PRO A 484 5.32 7.37 -15.87
CA PRO A 484 5.78 8.64 -15.34
C PRO A 484 4.73 9.72 -15.57
N ILE A 485 4.50 10.55 -14.56
CA ILE A 485 3.53 11.65 -14.62
C ILE A 485 4.30 12.90 -14.27
N LYS A 486 4.27 13.89 -15.16
CA LYS A 486 4.99 15.17 -14.97
C LYS A 486 6.47 14.95 -14.60
N GLY A 487 7.15 14.08 -15.35
CA GLY A 487 8.55 13.73 -15.09
C GLY A 487 8.83 12.92 -13.82
N SER A 488 7.82 12.65 -12.98
CA SER A 488 8.01 11.82 -11.79
C SER A 488 8.07 10.34 -12.16
N ILE A 489 9.16 9.68 -11.81
CA ILE A 489 9.35 8.23 -12.01
C ILE A 489 8.69 7.39 -10.92
N ILE A 490 8.15 8.04 -9.89
CA ILE A 490 7.52 7.41 -8.74
C ILE A 490 6.10 7.91 -8.54
N ASN A 491 5.28 7.08 -7.91
CA ASN A 491 3.97 7.48 -7.42
C ASN A 491 3.56 6.61 -6.23
N ALA A 492 2.52 7.04 -5.54
CA ALA A 492 1.82 6.23 -4.56
C ALA A 492 0.35 6.12 -4.99
N TYR A 493 -0.29 5.01 -4.64
CA TYR A 493 -1.72 4.81 -4.93
C TYR A 493 -2.52 4.83 -3.64
N SER A 494 -3.57 5.64 -3.64
CA SER A 494 -4.62 5.66 -2.62
C SER A 494 -5.96 5.72 -3.36
N SER A 495 -6.90 6.57 -2.92
CA SER A 495 -8.09 6.94 -3.70
C SER A 495 -7.77 7.65 -5.02
N GLN A 496 -6.53 8.10 -5.19
CA GLN A 496 -6.00 8.84 -6.33
C GLN A 496 -4.53 8.47 -6.55
N ILE A 497 -3.99 8.82 -7.72
CA ILE A 497 -2.56 8.70 -8.01
C ILE A 497 -1.85 9.88 -7.36
N ILE A 498 -0.98 9.60 -6.39
CA ILE A 498 -0.23 10.62 -5.68
C ILE A 498 1.17 10.74 -6.28
N ILE A 499 1.58 11.97 -6.57
CA ILE A 499 2.93 12.31 -7.04
C ILE A 499 3.56 13.38 -6.15
N PRO A 500 4.90 13.39 -5.99
CA PRO A 500 5.59 14.47 -5.29
C PRO A 500 5.45 15.79 -6.07
N ASP A 501 5.38 16.92 -5.36
CA ASP A 501 5.48 18.23 -5.97
C ASP A 501 6.86 18.40 -6.63
N GLN A 502 6.85 18.85 -7.90
CA GLN A 502 8.06 19.13 -8.68
C GLN A 502 8.90 20.23 -8.04
N ASN A 503 8.28 21.15 -7.30
CA ASN A 503 8.99 22.22 -6.59
C ASN A 503 9.65 21.73 -5.29
N SER A 504 9.42 20.47 -4.89
CA SER A 504 10.10 19.90 -3.73
C SER A 504 11.59 19.71 -4.05
N PRO A 505 12.50 20.15 -3.16
CA PRO A 505 13.94 19.87 -3.31
C PRO A 505 14.28 18.38 -3.41
N LEU A 506 13.38 17.51 -2.95
CA LEU A 506 13.57 16.07 -2.97
C LEU A 506 13.04 15.41 -4.26
N PHE A 507 12.34 16.12 -5.15
CA PHE A 507 11.63 15.52 -6.29
C PHE A 507 12.50 14.57 -7.12
N HIS A 508 13.71 14.99 -7.49
CA HIS A 508 14.64 14.18 -8.29
C HIS A 508 15.41 13.12 -7.48
N ASP A 509 15.44 13.27 -6.16
CA ASP A 509 16.14 12.38 -5.22
C ASP A 509 15.28 11.22 -4.73
N LEU A 510 13.97 11.30 -4.92
CA LEU A 510 13.05 10.25 -4.50
C LEU A 510 13.13 9.03 -5.43
N LYS A 511 13.12 7.85 -4.82
CA LYS A 511 13.32 6.56 -5.48
C LYS A 511 12.15 5.62 -5.16
N PRO A 512 11.94 4.56 -5.98
CA PRO A 512 11.05 3.48 -5.59
C PRO A 512 11.44 2.91 -4.22
N PHE A 513 10.44 2.60 -3.40
CA PHE A 513 10.52 2.12 -2.02
C PHE A 513 11.04 3.15 -0.99
N ASP A 514 11.20 4.43 -1.35
CA ASP A 514 11.48 5.46 -0.37
C ASP A 514 10.25 5.70 0.51
N LEU A 515 10.47 5.81 1.82
CA LEU A 515 9.44 6.13 2.81
C LEU A 515 9.62 7.58 3.23
N CYS A 516 8.57 8.41 3.16
CA CYS A 516 8.68 9.85 3.36
C CYS A 516 7.57 10.41 4.25
N TYR A 517 7.88 11.47 5.00
CA TYR A 517 6.88 12.35 5.59
C TYR A 517 6.39 13.35 4.55
N CYS A 518 5.08 13.43 4.39
CA CYS A 518 4.42 14.28 3.39
C CYS A 518 3.29 15.08 4.04
N ILE A 519 3.01 16.26 3.49
CA ILE A 519 1.83 17.05 3.89
C ILE A 519 0.58 16.35 3.35
N LYS A 520 -0.41 16.12 4.22
CA LYS A 520 -1.67 15.41 3.92
C LYS A 520 -2.54 16.17 2.92
N SER A 521 -2.67 17.49 3.12
CA SER A 521 -3.41 18.38 2.22
C SER A 521 -2.63 18.53 0.91
N PRO A 522 -3.25 18.22 -0.24
CA PRO A 522 -2.57 18.35 -1.52
C PRO A 522 -2.27 19.81 -1.86
N VAL A 523 -1.25 20.00 -2.68
CA VAL A 523 -0.99 21.27 -3.36
C VAL A 523 -2.03 21.48 -4.47
N LYS A 524 -2.40 20.40 -5.16
CA LYS A 524 -3.35 20.42 -6.28
C LYS A 524 -3.94 19.02 -6.51
N ILE A 525 -5.15 18.98 -7.05
CA ILE A 525 -5.74 17.79 -7.64
C ILE A 525 -6.06 18.10 -9.11
N GLU A 526 -5.61 17.25 -10.02
CA GLU A 526 -5.85 17.39 -11.47
C GLU A 526 -6.76 16.31 -12.00
N ALA A 527 -7.72 16.74 -12.82
CA ALA A 527 -8.71 15.88 -13.47
C ALA A 527 -9.38 14.88 -12.51
N ASN A 528 -9.49 15.24 -11.23
CA ASN A 528 -10.00 14.40 -10.14
C ASN A 528 -9.27 13.05 -9.93
N ILE A 529 -8.07 12.87 -10.48
CA ILE A 529 -7.30 11.60 -10.48
C ILE A 529 -5.89 11.75 -9.90
N ILE A 530 -5.19 12.86 -10.18
CA ILE A 530 -3.79 13.04 -9.79
C ILE A 530 -3.71 14.03 -8.62
N LYS A 531 -3.13 13.60 -7.51
CA LYS A 531 -2.92 14.38 -6.30
C LYS A 531 -1.44 14.72 -6.14
N THR A 532 -1.11 16.01 -6.12
CA THR A 532 0.26 16.47 -5.89
C THR A 532 0.46 16.80 -4.42
N VAL A 533 1.48 16.20 -3.78
CA VAL A 533 1.76 16.38 -2.35
C VAL A 533 3.19 16.89 -2.11
N ASN A 534 3.32 17.74 -1.09
CA ASN A 534 4.63 18.21 -0.66
C ASN A 534 5.35 17.16 0.16
N VAL A 535 6.56 16.82 -0.27
CA VAL A 535 7.45 15.92 0.45
C VAL A 535 8.30 16.75 1.41
N ILE A 536 8.20 16.44 2.70
CA ILE A 536 8.92 17.15 3.75
C ILE A 536 10.33 16.58 3.87
N THR A 537 10.42 15.26 4.11
CA THR A 537 11.71 14.57 4.27
C THR A 537 11.54 13.05 4.17
N LYS A 538 12.65 12.34 3.98
CA LYS A 538 12.70 10.87 4.03
C LYS A 538 12.60 10.38 5.48
N SER A 539 11.89 9.28 5.71
CA SER A 539 11.66 8.66 7.01
C SER A 539 12.50 7.39 7.17
N SER A 540 13.06 7.19 8.37
CA SER A 540 13.61 5.89 8.75
C SER A 540 12.49 4.88 9.06
N PHE A 541 12.79 3.58 9.02
CA PHE A 541 11.82 2.56 9.45
C PHE A 541 11.45 2.67 10.93
N LYS A 542 12.42 3.05 11.78
CA LYS A 542 12.19 3.24 13.22
C LYS A 542 11.16 4.36 13.43
N ASP A 543 11.35 5.49 12.76
CA ASP A 543 10.47 6.66 12.92
C ASP A 543 9.11 6.41 12.30
N ALA A 544 9.05 5.77 11.12
CA ALA A 544 7.78 5.41 10.51
C ALA A 544 6.97 4.46 11.40
N ILE A 545 7.61 3.43 11.97
CA ILE A 545 6.93 2.49 12.87
C ILE A 545 6.42 3.22 14.13
N LYS A 546 7.24 4.10 14.72
CA LYS A 546 6.87 4.92 15.88
C LYS A 546 5.68 5.85 15.56
N SER A 547 5.72 6.51 14.41
CA SER A 547 4.66 7.43 13.98
C SER A 547 3.36 6.70 13.68
N VAL A 548 3.41 5.56 12.98
CA VAL A 548 2.23 4.71 12.73
C VAL A 548 1.67 4.15 14.04
N SER A 549 2.53 3.75 14.99
CA SER A 549 2.07 3.28 16.30
C SER A 549 1.38 4.38 17.11
N ASN A 550 1.73 5.65 16.86
CA ASN A 550 1.09 6.80 17.48
C ASN A 550 -0.15 7.29 16.71
N GLY A 551 -0.62 6.53 15.71
CA GLY A 551 -1.87 6.81 14.98
C GLY A 551 -1.71 7.57 13.67
N MET A 552 -0.48 7.91 13.24
CA MET A 552 -0.28 8.64 11.98
C MET A 552 -0.87 7.90 10.77
N GLU A 553 -1.46 8.65 9.85
CA GLU A 553 -1.92 8.14 8.56
C GLU A 553 -0.76 7.76 7.66
N PHE A 554 -0.96 6.73 6.84
CA PHE A 554 0.08 6.28 5.93
C PHE A 554 -0.51 5.68 4.65
N ILE A 555 0.28 5.72 3.58
CA ILE A 555 0.09 4.94 2.36
C ILE A 555 1.23 3.93 2.29
N GLU A 556 0.89 2.66 2.45
CA GLU A 556 1.84 1.56 2.33
C GLU A 556 1.92 1.05 0.89
N GLY A 557 3.11 0.61 0.49
CA GLY A 557 3.33 -0.15 -0.74
C GLY A 557 3.74 -1.58 -0.40
N TYR A 558 5.03 -1.77 -0.15
CA TYR A 558 5.67 -3.06 0.08
C TYR A 558 6.12 -3.29 1.52
N TYR A 559 6.35 -2.23 2.30
CA TYR A 559 6.59 -2.37 3.74
C TYR A 559 5.24 -2.45 4.47
N PRO A 560 4.95 -3.55 5.18
CA PRO A 560 3.61 -3.79 5.73
C PRO A 560 3.38 -2.99 7.03
N LEU A 561 3.21 -1.68 6.92
CA LEU A 561 2.94 -0.77 8.03
C LEU A 561 1.56 -1.03 8.66
N SER A 562 0.59 -1.53 7.89
CA SER A 562 -0.73 -1.93 8.37
C SER A 562 -0.70 -2.98 9.47
N LEU A 563 0.31 -3.87 9.47
CA LEU A 563 0.47 -4.86 10.54
C LEU A 563 0.75 -4.22 11.90
N ILE A 564 1.29 -3.00 11.95
CA ILE A 564 1.51 -2.25 13.18
C ILE A 564 0.15 -1.91 13.80
N LYS A 565 -0.75 -1.32 13.01
CA LYS A 565 -2.12 -1.00 13.44
C LYS A 565 -2.90 -2.25 13.83
N SER A 566 -2.85 -3.32 13.04
CA SER A 566 -3.56 -4.57 13.38
C SER A 566 -3.05 -5.22 14.68
N VAL A 567 -1.76 -5.05 15.03
CA VAL A 567 -1.23 -5.52 16.31
C VAL A 567 -1.75 -4.65 17.45
N ILE A 568 -1.67 -3.32 17.32
CA ILE A 568 -2.16 -2.37 18.34
C ILE A 568 -3.66 -2.55 18.60
N ASN A 569 -4.45 -2.70 17.54
CA ASN A 569 -5.89 -2.92 17.59
C ASN A 569 -6.26 -4.37 18.01
N LYS A 570 -5.28 -5.22 18.33
CA LYS A 570 -5.48 -6.60 18.79
C LYS A 570 -6.18 -7.51 17.75
N GLU A 571 -6.23 -7.12 16.48
CA GLU A 571 -6.78 -7.90 15.36
C GLU A 571 -5.88 -9.09 15.00
N ILE A 572 -4.56 -8.90 15.14
CA ILE A 572 -3.57 -9.94 14.90
C ILE A 572 -2.62 -10.06 16.09
N ASN A 573 -2.34 -11.29 16.51
CA ASN A 573 -1.34 -11.50 17.56
C ASN A 573 0.09 -11.20 17.03
N PRO A 574 1.01 -10.72 17.90
CA PRO A 574 2.34 -10.27 17.48
C PRO A 574 3.19 -11.38 16.84
N PHE A 575 3.03 -12.64 17.25
CA PHE A 575 3.76 -13.78 16.67
C PHE A 575 3.36 -14.06 15.22
N LYS A 576 2.05 -14.00 14.92
CA LYS A 576 1.51 -14.14 13.58
C LYS A 576 1.94 -12.96 12.70
N ALA A 577 1.92 -11.74 13.23
CA ALA A 577 2.44 -10.55 12.55
C ALA A 577 3.93 -10.72 12.17
N ASN A 578 4.79 -11.15 13.11
CA ASN A 578 6.20 -11.42 12.83
C ASN A 578 6.38 -12.49 11.74
N LYS A 579 5.56 -13.54 11.75
CA LYS A 579 5.58 -14.58 10.72
C LYS A 579 5.21 -14.04 9.34
N LEU A 580 4.19 -13.18 9.25
CA LEU A 580 3.77 -12.55 7.99
C LEU A 580 4.87 -11.66 7.42
N VAL A 581 5.45 -10.77 8.24
CA VAL A 581 6.57 -9.92 7.80
C VAL A 581 7.78 -10.77 7.40
N THR A 582 8.16 -11.73 8.25
CA THR A 582 9.35 -12.56 7.98
C THR A 582 9.18 -13.38 6.71
N ASN A 583 7.98 -13.89 6.41
CA ASN A 583 7.72 -14.76 5.26
C ASN A 583 7.20 -14.02 4.02
N ASN A 584 7.20 -12.68 4.02
CA ASN A 584 6.71 -11.91 2.88
C ASN A 584 7.56 -12.20 1.62
N PRO A 585 6.96 -12.67 0.51
CA PRO A 585 7.71 -13.02 -0.71
C PRO A 585 8.44 -11.82 -1.33
N ASN A 586 7.90 -10.61 -1.17
CA ASN A 586 8.47 -9.40 -1.75
C ASN A 586 9.80 -9.01 -1.07
N ARG A 587 10.10 -9.54 0.13
CA ARG A 587 11.37 -9.31 0.87
C ARG A 587 12.63 -9.61 0.04
N ARG A 588 12.50 -10.41 -1.03
CA ARG A 588 13.59 -10.77 -1.93
C ARG A 588 14.12 -9.57 -2.71
N PHE A 589 13.23 -8.71 -3.20
CA PHE A 589 13.59 -7.62 -4.11
C PHE A 589 13.48 -6.23 -3.51
N ILE A 590 12.69 -6.05 -2.45
CA ILE A 590 12.58 -4.75 -1.77
C ILE A 590 13.92 -4.44 -1.06
N PRO A 591 14.50 -3.24 -1.28
CA PRO A 591 15.68 -2.80 -0.56
C PRO A 591 15.49 -2.82 0.97
N HIS A 592 16.54 -3.16 1.72
CA HIS A 592 16.57 -3.00 3.18
C HIS A 592 15.43 -3.65 4.00
N TYR A 593 14.71 -4.61 3.44
CA TYR A 593 13.61 -5.29 4.14
C TYR A 593 14.06 -5.97 5.46
N THR A 594 15.32 -6.40 5.54
CA THR A 594 15.91 -6.95 6.77
C THR A 594 16.05 -5.90 7.87
N LYS A 595 16.35 -4.63 7.53
CA LYS A 595 16.34 -3.50 8.48
C LYS A 595 14.92 -3.24 8.97
N PHE A 596 13.92 -3.26 8.07
CA PHE A 596 12.51 -3.14 8.45
C PHE A 596 12.09 -4.25 9.43
N ILE A 597 12.40 -5.52 9.14
CA ILE A 597 12.12 -6.65 10.05
C ILE A 597 12.73 -6.40 11.44
N LYS A 598 13.95 -5.88 11.51
CA LYS A 598 14.63 -5.61 12.78
C LYS A 598 13.87 -4.57 13.61
N GLU A 599 13.49 -3.44 13.01
CA GLU A 599 12.74 -2.39 13.72
C GLU A 599 11.31 -2.85 14.05
N PHE A 600 10.66 -3.60 13.16
CA PHE A 600 9.34 -4.19 13.41
C PHE A 600 9.36 -5.16 14.60
N ARG A 601 10.40 -6.00 14.72
CA ARG A 601 10.58 -6.90 15.86
C ARG A 601 10.78 -6.15 17.18
N LYS A 602 11.49 -5.01 17.16
CA LYS A 602 11.62 -4.15 18.35
C LYS A 602 10.26 -3.59 18.79
N PHE A 603 9.45 -3.13 17.83
CA PHE A 603 8.08 -2.70 18.10
C PHE A 603 7.24 -3.83 18.71
N LEU A 604 7.26 -5.03 18.11
CA LEU A 604 6.53 -6.18 18.64
C LEU A 604 6.98 -6.56 20.04
N PHE A 605 8.28 -6.52 20.32
CA PHE A 605 8.81 -6.82 21.64
C PHE A 605 8.29 -5.84 22.69
N LYS A 606 8.34 -4.54 22.38
CA LYS A 606 7.77 -3.49 23.24
C LYS A 606 6.28 -3.71 23.49
N PHE A 607 5.50 -3.98 22.45
CA PHE A 607 4.07 -4.27 22.57
C PHE A 607 3.80 -5.53 23.42
N ILE A 608 4.59 -6.59 23.24
CA ILE A 608 4.47 -7.81 24.04
C ILE A 608 4.73 -7.53 25.52
N GLU A 609 5.68 -6.65 25.82
CA GLU A 609 5.98 -6.28 27.20
C GLU A 609 4.88 -5.46 27.87
N GLU A 610 4.23 -4.57 27.11
CA GLU A 610 3.12 -3.73 27.58
C GLU A 610 1.80 -4.50 27.72
N GLU A 611 1.52 -5.47 26.83
CA GLU A 611 0.23 -6.17 26.72
C GLU A 611 0.32 -7.67 27.07
N LYS A 612 1.16 -8.03 28.05
CA LYS A 612 1.46 -9.43 28.41
C LYS A 612 0.21 -10.26 28.68
N ASP A 613 -0.70 -9.76 29.52
CA ASP A 613 -1.90 -10.48 29.96
C ASP A 613 -2.82 -10.83 28.78
N TYR A 614 -3.13 -9.85 27.94
CA TYR A 614 -3.89 -10.05 26.70
C TYR A 614 -3.27 -11.13 25.81
N ILE A 615 -1.95 -11.07 25.60
CA ILE A 615 -1.25 -12.02 24.74
C ILE A 615 -1.32 -13.41 25.34
N PHE A 616 -1.12 -13.54 26.65
CA PHE A 616 -1.21 -14.82 27.33
C PHE A 616 -2.59 -15.45 27.16
N ASP A 617 -3.66 -14.69 27.34
CA ASP A 617 -5.03 -15.19 27.15
C ASP A 617 -5.29 -15.66 25.72
N LYS A 618 -4.77 -14.95 24.71
CA LYS A 618 -4.84 -15.43 23.31
C LYS A 618 -4.06 -16.71 23.08
N LEU A 619 -2.92 -16.91 23.75
CA LEU A 619 -2.12 -18.13 23.60
C LEU A 619 -2.80 -19.34 24.25
N LYS A 620 -3.50 -19.16 25.39
CA LYS A 620 -4.24 -20.23 26.09
C LYS A 620 -5.30 -20.92 25.21
N GLN A 621 -5.88 -20.22 24.24
CA GLN A 621 -6.94 -20.77 23.39
C GLN A 621 -6.50 -21.96 22.51
N ASN A 622 -5.20 -22.14 22.28
CA ASN A 622 -4.67 -23.31 21.58
C ASN A 622 -3.27 -23.63 22.12
N VAL A 623 -3.23 -24.24 23.31
CA VAL A 623 -2.00 -24.56 24.04
C VAL A 623 -1.08 -25.47 23.25
N LYS A 624 -1.62 -26.56 22.66
CA LYS A 624 -0.83 -27.58 21.96
C LYS A 624 0.05 -26.99 20.87
N ASP A 625 -0.48 -26.07 20.08
CA ASP A 625 0.26 -25.45 18.97
C ASP A 625 1.13 -24.25 19.40
N ARG A 626 1.01 -23.80 20.67
CA ARG A 626 1.58 -22.52 21.14
C ARG A 626 2.45 -22.63 22.39
N VAL A 627 2.80 -23.84 22.81
CA VAL A 627 3.69 -24.12 23.94
C VAL A 627 4.92 -23.22 23.94
N ASP A 628 5.68 -23.21 22.83
CA ASP A 628 6.92 -22.44 22.74
C ASP A 628 6.70 -20.94 22.94
N GLN A 629 5.59 -20.39 22.43
CA GLN A 629 5.25 -18.98 22.57
C GLN A 629 4.90 -18.64 24.03
N ILE A 630 4.17 -19.54 24.71
CA ILE A 630 3.85 -19.39 26.13
C ILE A 630 5.12 -19.43 26.98
N LEU A 631 6.02 -20.39 26.73
CA LEU A 631 7.29 -20.51 27.45
C LEU A 631 8.19 -19.29 27.24
N ILE A 632 8.21 -18.72 26.03
CA ILE A 632 8.94 -17.47 25.72
C ILE A 632 8.33 -16.30 26.49
N LEU A 633 6.99 -16.13 26.45
CA LEU A 633 6.29 -15.03 27.12
C LEU A 633 6.54 -15.02 28.63
N LEU A 634 6.58 -16.21 29.24
CA LEU A 634 6.86 -16.37 30.67
C LEU A 634 8.35 -16.30 31.04
N ASN A 635 9.22 -16.13 30.04
CA ASN A 635 10.68 -16.17 30.18
C ASN A 635 11.17 -17.48 30.84
N LEU A 636 10.64 -18.61 30.35
CA LEU A 636 10.93 -19.96 30.84
C LEU A 636 11.83 -20.77 29.91
N SER A 637 11.99 -20.39 28.64
CA SER A 637 12.79 -21.15 27.66
C SER A 637 14.21 -21.47 28.15
N ASN A 638 14.88 -20.49 28.78
CA ASN A 638 16.20 -20.70 29.36
C ASN A 638 16.14 -21.52 30.66
N LYS A 639 15.12 -21.32 31.50
CA LYS A 639 14.94 -22.04 32.77
C LYS A 639 14.59 -23.53 32.58
N LEU A 640 14.01 -23.89 31.44
CA LEU A 640 13.58 -25.25 31.12
C LEU A 640 14.53 -25.99 30.16
N ASN A 641 15.66 -25.37 29.83
CA ASN A 641 16.59 -25.91 28.84
C ASN A 641 17.13 -27.29 29.25
N GLY A 642 17.19 -28.20 28.28
CA GLY A 642 17.66 -29.56 28.50
C GLY A 642 16.61 -30.54 29.03
N MET A 643 15.34 -30.15 29.15
CA MET A 643 14.26 -31.05 29.55
C MET A 643 13.24 -31.21 28.41
N ASN A 644 12.96 -32.44 28.00
CA ASN A 644 11.96 -32.78 27.00
C ASN A 644 10.67 -33.29 27.66
N LEU A 645 9.95 -32.40 28.33
CA LEU A 645 8.72 -32.71 29.06
C LEU A 645 7.50 -32.52 28.15
N PRO A 646 6.35 -33.17 28.44
CA PRO A 646 5.10 -32.93 27.73
C PRO A 646 4.49 -31.58 28.15
N TYR A 647 5.14 -30.48 27.77
CA TYR A 647 4.78 -29.14 28.21
C TYR A 647 3.34 -28.75 27.85
N SER A 648 2.80 -29.22 26.72
CA SER A 648 1.40 -28.98 26.37
C SER A 648 0.43 -29.49 27.45
N GLN A 649 0.62 -30.73 27.92
CA GLN A 649 -0.22 -31.34 28.95
C GLN A 649 -0.07 -30.63 30.30
N ILE A 650 1.16 -30.28 30.68
CA ILE A 650 1.44 -29.59 31.94
C ILE A 650 0.80 -28.19 31.93
N ILE A 651 0.90 -27.47 30.81
CA ILE A 651 0.31 -26.14 30.65
C ILE A 651 -1.23 -26.23 30.66
N GLU A 652 -1.84 -27.20 29.95
CA GLU A 652 -3.30 -27.42 29.96
C GLU A 652 -3.83 -27.60 31.39
N LYS A 653 -3.19 -28.47 32.19
CA LYS A 653 -3.57 -28.70 33.59
C LYS A 653 -3.43 -27.46 34.49
N THR A 654 -2.47 -26.59 34.17
CA THR A 654 -2.24 -25.36 34.93
C THR A 654 -3.24 -24.25 34.56
N ILE A 655 -3.76 -24.26 33.32
CA ILE A 655 -4.65 -23.22 32.78
C ILE A 655 -6.07 -23.27 33.39
N GLU A 656 -6.51 -24.42 33.89
CA GLU A 656 -7.83 -24.59 34.50
C GLU A 656 -8.05 -23.69 35.75
N GLN A 657 -7.00 -23.07 36.27
CA GLN A 657 -7.05 -22.12 37.37
C GLN A 657 -7.06 -20.69 36.79
N ASN A 658 -8.09 -19.88 37.07
CA ASN A 658 -8.17 -18.46 36.67
C ASN A 658 -7.08 -17.65 37.41
N LEU A 659 -5.84 -17.68 36.90
CA LEU A 659 -4.65 -17.09 37.49
C LEU A 659 -4.12 -15.93 36.64
N THR A 660 -3.54 -14.93 37.33
CA THR A 660 -2.70 -13.90 36.69
C THR A 660 -1.46 -14.53 36.04
N ILE A 661 -0.79 -13.85 35.10
CA ILE A 661 0.44 -14.36 34.47
C ILE A 661 1.51 -14.79 35.47
N THR A 662 1.72 -13.99 36.52
CA THR A 662 2.75 -14.25 37.53
C THR A 662 2.37 -15.48 38.35
N SER A 663 1.12 -15.54 38.82
CA SER A 663 0.59 -16.69 39.55
C SER A 663 0.60 -17.97 38.71
N PHE A 664 0.29 -17.85 37.42
CA PHE A 664 0.34 -18.95 36.47
C PHE A 664 1.77 -19.47 36.27
N LYS A 665 2.74 -18.57 36.12
CA LYS A 665 4.15 -18.95 35.97
C LYS A 665 4.64 -19.77 37.16
N ASP A 666 4.29 -19.36 38.37
CA ASP A 666 4.69 -20.05 39.59
C ASP A 666 3.97 -21.41 39.73
N ALA A 667 2.68 -21.46 39.40
CA ALA A 667 1.91 -22.71 39.34
C ALA A 667 2.50 -23.69 38.31
N LEU A 668 2.86 -23.20 37.12
CA LEU A 668 3.46 -24.00 36.07
C LEU A 668 4.81 -24.58 36.50
N ILE A 669 5.68 -23.77 37.14
CA ILE A 669 6.96 -24.26 37.67
C ILE A 669 6.71 -25.33 38.76
N LYS A 670 5.72 -25.14 39.63
CA LYS A 670 5.35 -26.13 40.66
C LYS A 670 4.88 -27.45 40.03
N GLU A 671 4.01 -27.41 39.02
CA GLU A 671 3.56 -28.61 38.33
C GLU A 671 4.70 -29.29 37.55
N ILE A 672 5.63 -28.53 36.96
CA ILE A 672 6.85 -29.11 36.36
C ILE A 672 7.69 -29.82 37.43
N HIS A 673 7.90 -29.22 38.61
CA HIS A 673 8.59 -29.86 39.73
C HIS A 673 7.92 -31.17 40.13
N LYS A 674 6.59 -31.16 40.26
CA LYS A 674 5.79 -32.34 40.62
C LYS A 674 5.92 -33.44 39.56
N TYR A 675 5.86 -33.08 38.28
CA TYR A 675 6.02 -34.00 37.17
C TYR A 675 7.41 -34.66 37.18
N ILE A 676 8.47 -33.87 37.37
CA ILE A 676 9.84 -34.38 37.51
C ILE A 676 9.95 -35.30 38.73
N GLN A 677 9.39 -34.91 39.89
CA GLN A 677 9.44 -35.71 41.10
C GLN A 677 8.74 -37.07 40.93
N ASN A 678 7.60 -37.11 40.21
CA ASN A 678 6.90 -38.36 39.91
C ASN A 678 7.74 -39.29 39.03
N ILE A 679 8.31 -38.79 37.93
CA ILE A 679 9.23 -39.58 37.08
C ILE A 679 10.37 -40.17 37.91
N LEU A 680 10.96 -39.35 38.79
CA LEU A 680 12.07 -39.78 39.64
C LEU A 680 11.65 -40.65 40.84
N ARG A 681 10.34 -40.81 41.10
CA ARG A 681 9.81 -41.68 42.15
C ARG A 681 9.43 -43.03 41.57
N GLU A 682 8.63 -43.04 40.49
CA GLU A 682 8.22 -44.24 39.77
C GLU A 682 9.42 -44.98 39.19
N SER A 683 10.44 -44.23 38.75
CA SER A 683 11.71 -44.79 38.25
C SER A 683 11.52 -45.81 37.13
N GLU A 684 10.50 -45.59 36.27
CA GLU A 684 10.23 -46.43 35.11
C GLU A 684 11.43 -46.50 34.17
N ILE A 685 11.61 -47.67 33.54
CA ILE A 685 12.67 -47.90 32.56
C ILE A 685 12.52 -46.91 31.39
N GLY A 686 13.59 -46.18 31.09
CA GLY A 686 13.71 -45.21 30.02
C GLY A 686 13.22 -43.80 30.37
N ALA A 687 12.49 -43.62 31.48
CA ALA A 687 11.80 -42.37 31.79
C ALA A 687 12.76 -41.17 31.98
N THR A 688 14.00 -41.42 32.41
CA THR A 688 15.00 -40.35 32.59
C THR A 688 15.66 -39.89 31.28
N LYS A 689 15.39 -40.52 30.13
CA LYS A 689 15.96 -40.13 28.81
C LYS A 689 15.65 -38.69 28.41
N ILE A 690 14.54 -38.15 28.91
CA ILE A 690 14.08 -36.79 28.64
C ILE A 690 14.97 -35.68 29.23
N PHE A 691 15.88 -36.02 30.15
CA PHE A 691 16.76 -35.06 30.82
C PHE A 691 18.16 -35.00 30.19
N ASN A 692 18.57 -33.84 29.71
CA ASN A 692 19.93 -33.57 29.26
C ASN A 692 20.69 -32.75 30.31
N LEU A 693 21.38 -33.46 31.21
CA LEU A 693 22.09 -32.84 32.34
C LEU A 693 23.12 -31.79 31.91
N LYS A 694 23.78 -31.95 30.75
CA LYS A 694 24.74 -30.96 30.23
C LYS A 694 24.05 -29.62 29.91
N LYS A 695 22.86 -29.67 29.32
CA LYS A 695 22.05 -28.48 29.02
C LYS A 695 21.34 -27.91 30.25
N MET A 696 21.05 -28.74 31.25
CA MET A 696 20.41 -28.34 32.51
C MET A 696 21.37 -27.63 33.49
N LYS A 697 22.68 -27.57 33.24
CA LYS A 697 23.68 -27.03 34.18
C LYS A 697 23.34 -25.66 34.78
N ASN A 698 22.71 -24.79 33.99
CA ASN A 698 22.34 -23.42 34.40
C ASN A 698 20.83 -23.26 34.67
N THR A 699 20.12 -24.35 34.95
CA THR A 699 18.67 -24.33 35.22
C THR A 699 18.38 -24.60 36.69
N PRO A 700 17.26 -24.10 37.24
CA PRO A 700 16.88 -24.39 38.64
C PRO A 700 16.56 -25.87 38.92
N PHE A 701 16.49 -26.69 37.88
CA PHE A 701 16.21 -28.13 37.96
C PHE A 701 17.50 -28.98 38.04
N ILE A 702 18.68 -28.36 37.99
CA ILE A 702 19.96 -29.08 38.14
C ILE A 702 20.07 -29.82 39.47
N LYS A 703 19.35 -29.35 40.50
CA LYS A 703 19.26 -30.02 41.82
C LYS A 703 18.80 -31.48 41.78
N TYR A 704 18.18 -31.92 40.67
CA TYR A 704 17.77 -33.30 40.47
C TYR A 704 18.85 -34.18 39.81
N SER A 705 20.01 -33.63 39.43
CA SER A 705 21.06 -34.32 38.66
C SER A 705 21.50 -35.63 39.29
N ASP A 706 21.76 -35.62 40.60
CA ASP A 706 22.37 -36.75 41.29
C ASP A 706 21.37 -37.90 41.41
N LYS A 707 20.10 -37.56 41.66
CA LYS A 707 19.00 -38.53 41.67
C LYS A 707 18.78 -39.13 40.28
N ILE A 708 18.83 -38.31 39.22
CA ILE A 708 18.73 -38.77 37.82
C ILE A 708 19.88 -39.73 37.48
N LEU A 709 21.12 -39.39 37.85
CA LEU A 709 22.30 -40.22 37.62
C LEU A 709 22.20 -41.57 38.34
N ARG A 710 21.74 -41.55 39.61
CA ARG A 710 21.52 -42.77 40.40
C ARG A 710 20.47 -43.67 39.76
N ILE A 711 19.33 -43.13 39.35
CA ILE A 711 18.27 -43.90 38.68
C ILE A 711 18.81 -44.52 37.39
N ARG A 712 19.46 -43.74 36.52
CA ARG A 712 20.03 -44.25 35.27
C ARG A 712 21.00 -45.40 35.47
N LYS A 713 21.83 -45.31 36.51
CA LYS A 713 22.78 -46.37 36.87
C LYS A 713 22.04 -47.63 37.32
N LEU A 714 21.12 -47.50 38.28
CA LEU A 714 20.33 -48.63 38.80
C LEU A 714 19.49 -49.29 37.71
N GLU A 715 18.83 -48.49 36.87
CA GLU A 715 18.01 -48.92 35.75
C GLU A 715 18.83 -49.79 34.78
N PHE A 716 20.03 -49.33 34.39
CA PHE A 716 20.92 -50.12 33.53
C PHE A 716 21.38 -51.42 34.21
N GLN A 717 21.75 -51.36 35.49
CA GLN A 717 22.27 -52.50 36.24
C GLN A 717 21.20 -53.56 36.55
N ASN A 718 19.95 -53.14 36.73
CA ASN A 718 18.85 -54.04 37.07
C ASN A 718 18.15 -54.64 35.84
N THR A 719 18.28 -54.01 34.67
CA THR A 719 17.68 -54.49 33.42
C THR A 719 18.51 -55.64 32.84
N PRO A 720 17.94 -56.84 32.68
CA PRO A 720 18.69 -58.00 32.25
C PRO A 720 19.00 -57.98 30.74
N ILE A 721 20.09 -58.64 30.38
CA ILE A 721 20.35 -59.13 29.02
C ILE A 721 20.12 -60.64 29.06
N PHE A 722 19.25 -61.15 28.19
CA PHE A 722 19.00 -62.60 28.10
C PHE A 722 19.99 -63.24 27.12
N LYS A 723 20.64 -64.31 27.55
CA LYS A 723 21.50 -65.15 26.69
C LYS A 723 20.73 -66.39 26.27
N SER A 724 20.60 -66.60 24.96
CA SER A 724 20.06 -67.84 24.37
C SER A 724 20.99 -68.31 23.24
N ASN A 725 21.54 -69.51 23.39
CA ASN A 725 22.56 -70.07 22.48
C ASN A 725 23.73 -69.09 22.22
N ASN A 726 23.91 -68.67 20.97
CA ASN A 726 24.98 -67.77 20.49
C ASN A 726 24.57 -66.28 20.42
N TYR A 727 23.40 -65.91 20.93
CA TYR A 727 22.87 -64.55 20.85
C TYR A 727 22.52 -63.95 22.23
N TYR A 728 22.68 -62.64 22.33
CA TYR A 728 22.38 -61.82 23.50
C TYR A 728 21.29 -60.83 23.16
N ASP A 729 20.16 -60.90 23.86
CA ASP A 729 19.01 -60.03 23.65
C ASP A 729 19.14 -58.73 24.47
N LEU A 730 19.26 -57.61 23.74
CA LEU A 730 19.35 -56.27 24.29
C LEU A 730 18.02 -55.52 24.28
N SER A 731 16.90 -56.16 23.92
CA SER A 731 15.62 -55.48 23.72
C SER A 731 15.23 -54.61 24.91
N GLU A 732 15.36 -55.13 26.13
CA GLU A 732 15.03 -54.40 27.36
C GLU A 732 16.11 -53.38 27.73
N ILE A 733 17.39 -53.75 27.71
CA ILE A 733 18.46 -52.83 28.16
C ILE A 733 18.61 -51.62 27.23
N LYS A 734 18.25 -51.73 25.94
CA LYS A 734 18.19 -50.61 24.99
C LYS A 734 17.12 -49.58 25.36
N GLU A 735 16.10 -49.98 26.12
CA GLU A 735 15.12 -49.04 26.65
C GLU A 735 15.66 -48.18 27.79
N THR A 736 16.83 -48.52 28.34
CA THR A 736 17.51 -47.68 29.34
C THR A 736 18.30 -46.52 28.75
N TYR A 737 18.56 -45.47 29.54
CA TYR A 737 19.37 -44.33 29.07
C TYR A 737 20.77 -44.74 28.61
N TYR A 738 21.51 -45.49 29.44
CA TYR A 738 22.87 -45.90 29.13
C TYR A 738 22.90 -46.99 28.04
N GLY A 739 21.96 -47.94 28.05
CA GLY A 739 21.89 -48.96 27.01
C GLY A 739 21.58 -48.39 25.63
N ALA A 740 20.68 -47.42 25.52
CA ALA A 740 20.45 -46.68 24.27
C ALA A 740 21.71 -45.93 23.80
N LYS A 741 22.43 -45.27 24.72
CA LYS A 741 23.68 -44.54 24.42
C LYS A 741 24.77 -45.47 23.89
N ILE A 742 24.99 -46.61 24.55
CA ILE A 742 25.99 -47.61 24.15
C ILE A 742 25.60 -48.25 22.81
N ALA A 743 24.32 -48.60 22.63
CA ALA A 743 23.83 -49.17 21.38
C ALA A 743 24.00 -48.21 20.18
N ASN A 744 23.78 -46.92 20.39
CA ASN A 744 24.02 -45.89 19.37
C ASN A 744 25.51 -45.73 19.05
N LEU A 745 26.40 -45.74 20.06
CA LEU A 745 27.85 -45.69 19.84
C LEU A 745 28.37 -46.90 19.05
N MET A 746 27.70 -48.05 19.19
CA MET A 746 28.01 -49.27 18.47
C MET A 746 27.35 -49.36 17.08
N GLY A 747 26.51 -48.40 16.69
CA GLY A 747 25.83 -48.40 15.39
C GLY A 747 24.78 -49.50 15.23
N LEU A 748 24.15 -49.95 16.32
CA LEU A 748 23.26 -51.13 16.31
C LEU A 748 21.90 -50.87 15.65
N GLY A 749 21.44 -49.62 15.58
CA GLY A 749 20.14 -49.26 15.00
C GLY A 749 18.99 -50.07 15.61
N LYS A 750 18.18 -50.72 14.75
CA LYS A 750 17.06 -51.59 15.16
C LYS A 750 17.48 -52.98 15.65
N LYS A 751 18.75 -53.39 15.52
CA LYS A 751 19.18 -54.73 15.96
C LYS A 751 18.95 -54.89 17.45
N GLN A 752 18.16 -55.89 17.82
CA GLN A 752 17.81 -56.23 19.20
C GLN A 752 18.74 -57.28 19.79
N THR A 753 19.40 -58.08 18.95
CA THR A 753 20.31 -59.14 19.39
C THR A 753 21.75 -58.88 18.97
N LEU A 754 22.71 -59.36 19.76
CA LEU A 754 24.14 -59.33 19.49
C LEU A 754 24.74 -60.74 19.47
N SER A 755 25.76 -60.94 18.64
CA SER A 755 26.67 -62.09 18.76
C SER A 755 27.61 -61.89 19.96
N LEU A 756 28.32 -62.95 20.38
CA LEU A 756 29.31 -62.89 21.46
C LEU A 756 30.33 -61.75 21.31
N LYS A 757 30.86 -61.55 20.09
CA LYS A 757 31.79 -60.44 19.78
C LYS A 757 31.13 -59.08 19.98
N GLY A 758 29.86 -58.95 19.57
CA GLY A 758 29.07 -57.74 19.80
C GLY A 758 28.83 -57.49 21.29
N TYR A 759 28.41 -58.51 22.04
CA TYR A 759 28.15 -58.42 23.47
C TYR A 759 29.41 -58.03 24.26
N ASN A 760 30.58 -58.61 23.95
CA ASN A 760 31.84 -58.26 24.61
C ASN A 760 32.18 -56.77 24.43
N LYS A 761 31.96 -56.22 23.23
CA LYS A 761 32.14 -54.79 22.96
C LYS A 761 31.11 -53.93 23.73
N PHE A 762 29.87 -54.39 23.83
CA PHE A 762 28.84 -53.71 24.62
C PHE A 762 29.20 -53.69 26.12
N ASN A 763 29.66 -54.82 26.65
CA ASN A 763 30.12 -54.97 28.03
C ASN A 763 31.36 -54.13 28.33
N GLU A 764 32.33 -54.06 27.41
CA GLU A 764 33.50 -53.21 27.56
C GLU A 764 33.13 -51.73 27.68
N LEU A 765 32.21 -51.26 26.83
CA LEU A 765 31.70 -49.89 26.88
C LEU A 765 30.91 -49.61 28.18
N ALA A 766 30.15 -50.58 28.68
CA ALA A 766 29.46 -50.47 29.97
C ALA A 766 30.46 -50.38 31.14
N LYS A 767 31.48 -51.23 31.16
CA LYS A 767 32.55 -51.23 32.17
C LYS A 767 33.33 -49.92 32.20
N ARG A 768 33.64 -49.32 31.04
CA ARG A 768 34.27 -47.99 30.96
C ARG A 768 33.44 -46.87 31.59
N LEU A 769 32.13 -47.08 31.75
CA LEU A 769 31.21 -46.15 32.42
C LEU A 769 30.92 -46.53 33.88
N ASN A 770 31.65 -47.50 34.46
CA ASN A 770 31.40 -48.09 35.77
C ASN A 770 29.96 -48.61 35.94
N LEU A 771 29.45 -49.25 34.88
CA LEU A 771 28.15 -49.90 34.85
C LEU A 771 28.33 -51.42 34.80
N GLU A 772 27.51 -52.13 35.58
CA GLU A 772 27.47 -53.60 35.59
C GLU A 772 26.29 -54.09 34.76
N ILE A 773 26.48 -55.20 34.07
CA ILE A 773 25.44 -55.82 33.26
C ILE A 773 24.90 -57.03 34.01
N LYS A 774 23.57 -57.07 34.19
CA LYS A 774 22.87 -58.26 34.68
C LYS A 774 22.63 -59.21 33.51
N LEU A 775 23.36 -60.32 33.45
CA LEU A 775 23.20 -61.34 32.43
C LEU A 775 22.35 -62.50 32.99
N ILE A 776 21.27 -62.87 32.29
CA ILE A 776 20.41 -64.01 32.64
C ILE A 776 20.51 -65.06 31.53
N GLN A 777 20.80 -66.31 31.88
CA GLN A 777 20.70 -67.43 30.94
C GLN A 777 19.24 -67.85 30.82
N LYS A 778 18.73 -67.87 29.60
CA LYS A 778 17.40 -68.40 29.27
C LYS A 778 17.48 -69.86 28.88
#